data_AF-A0A8T3RU41-F1
#
_entry.id   AF-A0A8T3RU41-F1
#
_cell.length_a   1.000
_cell.length_b   1.000
_cell.length_c   1.000
_cell.angle_alpha   90.00
_cell.angle_beta   90.00
_cell.angle_gamma   90.00
#
_symmetry.space_group_name_H-M   'P 1'
#
loop_
_entity.id
_entity.type
_entity.pdbx_description
1 polymer ?
#
loop_
_entity_poly.entity_id
_entity_poly.type
_entity_poly.pdbx_seq_one_letter_code
_entity_poly.pdbx_strand_id
1 'polypeptide(L)'
;MVSYTFALVLTVVSDDAGNAVPGPVNGTLGPYSAALKARLSQYWDAVSGGRVQVDWKPDAPLQVMQTMKQWTDLTPRDKIAQARAQARAQNLIPDGTEVILVANDADTPRAVTPADSSPYVHRTFLTPATVAHELGHYFEWRGSRRWGHADVARDFFRDEYADRTCIMGGEGDKFSFQDALIPALAGEPFATRSGPGMNPALVDQCGWLDPSAPLVAVIDPVALGQVTLQPWRGAPRTDASGGAPVVAILDGRALDDGRLYVCIREATGWDRGFASPFLTTPTGEPHKQLCVYLSTLSGDSLLLASGSATPGTTATLGRVPLRVTVVASTPEGVTIRVDDSPWRGSYALEGVECAPGAQVATAAWGVTADAYVIDGGGKVRYNHFNGHGWEHKPWPLIDGVTCDPLGGIAAVARHGGLVEVFVTDLSGAVHRMQRRDRTWSPTWEALPGGGLGPQSSLAATRINDDHLLLCGVRPDGQISRVEVGDAGTLANWVSAPPMAMSHVAATPDDAARGRIYAVAARNPDRSVWATPDLASPDPMSWGAVGTLAFEGERPPAATRMLGGGEVVIVGTDPVRLLSWTGTDWIVDEFGPTPRDPAGGLAVMSRVDESLDVLYIDSAGAVQVSPWSRRKDFAPAWTQYDSEATVVLQAGTGHFVRAASGGGGGMGADGEVIGEWERLRMLECQTVIINAGETRRLVVFQTHSGHYVGAVGGGGSHVIAEAIQAGPWETFYLKPLPGSAPGVGPVTIGCIDEAHYWSAVGGGGAALAADKSDPKEWEKFIFLVVP
;
A
#
# COMPACT_ATOMS: atom_id res chain seq x y z
N MET A 1 20.96 29.32 -9.10
CA MET A 1 22.28 28.66 -9.08
C MET A 1 22.90 28.88 -7.71
N VAL A 2 23.27 27.81 -7.03
CA VAL A 2 23.96 27.77 -5.73
C VAL A 2 25.21 26.91 -5.91
N SER A 3 26.37 27.42 -5.52
CA SER A 3 27.62 26.63 -5.47
C SER A 3 27.80 26.07 -4.06
N TYR A 4 28.19 24.79 -3.99
CA TYR A 4 28.60 24.12 -2.76
C TYR A 4 30.03 23.60 -2.96
N THR A 5 30.93 23.92 -2.03
CA THR A 5 32.31 23.41 -2.03
C THR A 5 32.44 22.25 -1.05
N PHE A 6 32.91 21.10 -1.54
CA PHE A 6 33.15 19.90 -0.73
C PHE A 6 34.63 19.49 -0.70
N ALA A 7 35.08 19.02 0.47
CA ALA A 7 36.33 18.31 0.65
C ALA A 7 36.05 16.80 0.77
N LEU A 8 36.91 15.97 0.14
CA LEU A 8 36.92 14.53 0.38
C LEU A 8 37.98 14.25 1.46
N VAL A 9 37.54 13.84 2.64
CA VAL A 9 38.42 13.56 3.79
C VAL A 9 38.43 12.06 4.05
N LEU A 10 39.62 11.46 4.01
CA LEU A 10 39.90 10.09 4.37
C LEU A 10 40.40 10.03 5.82
N THR A 11 39.75 9.24 6.68
CA THR A 11 40.34 8.94 8.00
C THR A 11 41.28 7.74 7.94
N VAL A 12 42.48 7.94 8.45
CA VAL A 12 43.49 6.90 8.65
C VAL A 12 43.55 6.62 10.14
N VAL A 13 42.94 5.51 10.55
CA VAL A 13 42.88 5.13 11.95
C VAL A 13 44.18 4.42 12.34
N SER A 14 44.80 4.85 13.44
CA SER A 14 45.98 4.22 14.03
C SER A 14 45.59 3.25 15.15
N ASP A 15 46.48 2.31 15.44
CA ASP A 15 46.43 1.59 16.71
C ASP A 15 46.67 2.54 17.91
N ASP A 16 46.46 2.02 19.13
CA ASP A 16 46.69 2.74 20.39
C ASP A 16 48.18 3.07 20.66
N ALA A 17 49.10 2.57 19.83
CA ALA A 17 50.52 2.91 19.85
C ALA A 17 50.91 3.96 18.78
N GLY A 18 49.95 4.46 17.99
CA GLY A 18 50.15 5.47 16.96
C GLY A 18 50.64 4.95 15.60
N ASN A 19 50.72 3.62 15.40
CA ASN A 19 51.04 3.05 14.10
C ASN A 19 49.81 3.09 13.20
N ALA A 20 49.96 3.52 11.96
CA ALA A 20 48.89 3.41 10.96
C ALA A 20 48.55 1.92 10.71
N VAL A 21 47.28 1.53 10.87
CA VAL A 21 46.85 0.15 10.65
C VAL A 21 47.10 -0.23 9.18
N PRO A 22 47.83 -1.32 8.87
CA PRO A 22 48.19 -1.66 7.49
C PRO A 22 46.96 -1.90 6.59
N GLY A 23 46.71 -0.97 5.68
CA GLY A 23 45.65 -1.04 4.67
C GLY A 23 46.15 -0.59 3.28
N PRO A 24 45.58 -1.10 2.18
CA PRO A 24 46.13 -0.97 0.82
C PRO A 24 45.91 0.42 0.15
N VAL A 25 45.83 1.49 0.95
CA VAL A 25 45.20 2.76 0.52
C VAL A 25 46.20 3.91 0.29
N ASN A 26 47.45 3.81 0.78
CA ASN A 26 48.47 4.88 0.74
C ASN A 26 49.11 5.14 -0.65
N GLY A 27 48.31 5.11 -1.72
CA GLY A 27 48.76 5.52 -3.07
C GLY A 27 47.71 5.47 -4.17
N THR A 28 46.59 4.76 -3.99
CA THR A 28 45.65 4.40 -5.07
C THR A 28 44.47 5.35 -5.27
N LEU A 29 44.07 6.14 -4.25
CA LEU A 29 42.88 6.99 -4.32
C LEU A 29 43.05 8.32 -5.08
N GLY A 30 44.27 8.75 -5.39
CA GLY A 30 44.54 10.02 -6.07
C GLY A 30 43.80 10.14 -7.41
N PRO A 31 44.09 9.28 -8.41
CA PRO A 31 43.42 9.29 -9.72
C PRO A 31 41.91 9.01 -9.61
N TYR A 32 41.52 8.12 -8.69
CA TYR A 32 40.12 7.79 -8.44
C TYR A 32 39.30 9.02 -8.01
N SER A 33 39.87 9.83 -7.10
CA SER A 33 39.20 11.03 -6.60
C SER A 33 38.90 12.06 -7.68
N ALA A 34 39.80 12.27 -8.65
CA ALA A 34 39.56 13.23 -9.74
C ALA A 34 38.40 12.79 -10.65
N ALA A 35 38.35 11.50 -11.02
CA ALA A 35 37.27 10.94 -11.83
C ALA A 35 35.93 10.91 -11.09
N LEU A 36 35.94 10.57 -9.78
CA LEU A 36 34.78 10.60 -8.89
C LEU A 36 34.20 12.01 -8.79
N LYS A 37 35.04 13.01 -8.48
CA LYS A 37 34.67 14.43 -8.37
C LYS A 37 34.03 14.95 -9.65
N ALA A 38 34.68 14.72 -10.80
CA ALA A 38 34.16 15.17 -12.09
C ALA A 38 32.80 14.53 -12.44
N ARG A 39 32.63 13.22 -12.21
CA ARG A 39 31.34 12.52 -12.42
C ARG A 39 30.24 13.05 -11.50
N LEU A 40 30.54 13.32 -10.24
CA LEU A 40 29.57 13.88 -9.28
C LEU A 40 29.18 15.32 -9.60
N SER A 41 30.13 16.18 -10.01
CA SER A 41 29.81 17.55 -10.45
C SER A 41 28.95 17.55 -11.71
N GLN A 42 29.28 16.71 -12.69
CA GLN A 42 28.47 16.56 -13.91
C GLN A 42 27.07 16.01 -13.61
N TYR A 43 26.95 15.05 -12.68
CA TYR A 43 25.67 14.52 -12.22
C TYR A 43 24.81 15.64 -11.66
N TRP A 44 25.26 16.33 -10.62
CA TRP A 44 24.46 17.33 -9.91
C TRP A 44 24.12 18.58 -10.72
N ASP A 45 25.01 19.02 -11.61
CA ASP A 45 24.71 20.09 -12.56
C ASP A 45 23.55 19.69 -13.51
N ALA A 46 23.65 18.51 -14.15
CA ALA A 46 22.61 18.02 -15.05
C ALA A 46 21.26 17.76 -14.34
N VAL A 47 21.32 17.12 -13.16
CA VAL A 47 20.19 16.66 -12.34
C VAL A 47 19.42 17.83 -11.73
N SER A 48 20.10 18.87 -11.28
CA SER A 48 19.47 20.11 -10.79
C SER A 48 19.06 21.08 -11.90
N GLY A 49 19.42 20.81 -13.16
CA GLY A 49 19.20 21.72 -14.30
C GLY A 49 20.03 23.01 -14.20
N GLY A 50 21.31 22.92 -13.81
CA GLY A 50 22.21 24.05 -13.59
C GLY A 50 21.88 24.89 -12.35
N ARG A 51 21.05 24.38 -11.43
CA ARG A 51 20.69 25.08 -10.18
C ARG A 51 21.71 24.84 -9.07
N VAL A 52 22.41 23.70 -9.08
CA VAL A 52 23.43 23.30 -8.10
C VAL A 52 24.76 23.06 -8.82
N GLN A 53 25.78 23.83 -8.44
CA GLN A 53 27.17 23.59 -8.83
C GLN A 53 27.90 22.92 -7.66
N VAL A 54 28.59 21.81 -7.93
CA VAL A 54 29.39 21.07 -6.94
C VAL A 54 30.86 21.29 -7.23
N ASP A 55 31.50 22.11 -6.42
CA ASP A 55 32.93 22.42 -6.46
C ASP A 55 33.69 21.58 -5.44
N TRP A 56 34.97 21.27 -5.71
CA TRP A 56 35.76 20.39 -4.85
C TRP A 56 37.07 21.05 -4.41
N LYS A 57 37.34 21.11 -3.10
CA LYS A 57 38.58 21.68 -2.56
C LYS A 57 39.06 20.95 -1.30
N PRO A 58 40.36 20.64 -1.16
CA PRO A 58 41.39 20.70 -2.20
C PRO A 58 41.23 19.58 -3.25
N ASP A 59 42.04 19.63 -4.31
CA ASP A 59 41.98 18.65 -5.41
C ASP A 59 42.39 17.23 -4.96
N ALA A 60 43.39 17.13 -4.09
CA ALA A 60 43.77 15.88 -3.44
C ALA A 60 42.80 15.52 -2.29
N PRO A 61 42.53 14.22 -2.04
CA PRO A 61 41.89 13.79 -0.79
C PRO A 61 42.76 14.17 0.42
N LEU A 62 42.12 14.64 1.49
CA LEU A 62 42.80 14.96 2.74
C LEU A 62 42.90 13.70 3.60
N GLN A 63 44.05 13.47 4.25
CA GLN A 63 44.18 12.42 5.26
C GLN A 63 44.11 13.02 6.67
N VAL A 64 43.23 12.45 7.49
CA VAL A 64 43.03 12.84 8.89
C VAL A 64 43.36 11.64 9.78
N MET A 65 44.40 11.79 10.61
CA MET A 65 44.85 10.76 11.56
C MET A 65 43.97 10.78 12.82
N GLN A 66 43.53 9.60 13.24
CA GLN A 66 42.65 9.36 14.40
C GLN A 66 43.12 8.09 15.13
N THR A 67 42.95 8.01 16.45
CA THR A 67 43.25 6.76 17.21
C THR A 67 42.01 5.90 17.30
N MET A 68 42.13 4.57 17.17
CA MET A 68 40.97 3.64 17.22
C MET A 68 40.07 3.92 18.43
N LYS A 69 40.66 4.02 19.63
CA LYS A 69 39.96 4.26 20.90
C LYS A 69 39.24 5.63 21.02
N GLN A 70 39.56 6.59 20.16
CA GLN A 70 38.81 7.86 20.08
C GLN A 70 37.75 7.85 18.96
N TRP A 71 37.79 6.85 18.08
CA TRP A 71 36.99 6.80 16.86
C TRP A 71 35.83 5.80 16.93
N THR A 72 35.99 4.67 17.63
CA THR A 72 34.91 3.66 17.77
C THR A 72 33.67 4.21 18.45
N ASP A 73 33.85 5.06 19.46
CA ASP A 73 32.81 5.44 20.42
C ASP A 73 31.98 6.67 19.96
N LEU A 74 32.27 7.20 18.77
CA LEU A 74 31.63 8.41 18.21
C LEU A 74 30.51 8.08 17.23
N THR A 75 29.42 8.86 17.27
CA THR A 75 28.38 8.80 16.23
C THR A 75 28.94 9.23 14.86
N PRO A 76 28.35 8.84 13.73
CA PRO A 76 28.77 9.32 12.41
C PRO A 76 28.75 10.87 12.33
N ARG A 77 27.78 11.52 12.98
CA ARG A 77 27.68 12.99 13.07
C ARG A 77 28.87 13.61 13.82
N ASP A 78 29.26 13.02 14.95
CA ASP A 78 30.45 13.46 15.71
C ASP A 78 31.75 13.22 14.94
N LYS A 79 31.87 12.08 14.25
CA LYS A 79 33.00 11.75 13.36
C LYS A 79 33.16 12.82 12.26
N ILE A 80 32.07 13.23 11.61
CA ILE A 80 32.07 14.32 10.62
C ILE A 80 32.47 15.64 11.27
N ALA A 81 31.89 15.99 12.42
CA ALA A 81 32.17 17.25 13.12
C ALA A 81 33.66 17.34 13.53
N GLN A 82 34.22 16.26 14.06
CA GLN A 82 35.63 16.16 14.46
C GLN A 82 36.57 16.23 13.25
N ALA A 83 36.31 15.48 12.18
CA ALA A 83 37.11 15.52 10.96
C ALA A 83 37.08 16.91 10.30
N ARG A 84 35.92 17.57 10.28
CA ARG A 84 35.71 18.95 9.83
C ARG A 84 36.49 19.95 10.68
N ALA A 85 36.46 19.81 12.01
CA ALA A 85 37.21 20.67 12.93
C ALA A 85 38.73 20.49 12.77
N GLN A 86 39.21 19.25 12.63
CA GLN A 86 40.63 18.94 12.46
C GLN A 86 41.17 19.43 11.10
N ALA A 87 40.40 19.27 10.02
CA ALA A 87 40.76 19.82 8.70
C ALA A 87 40.84 21.36 8.70
N ARG A 88 39.95 22.06 9.44
CA ARG A 88 40.02 23.52 9.62
C ARG A 88 41.19 23.93 10.50
N ALA A 89 41.44 23.25 11.63
CA ALA A 89 42.58 23.52 12.50
C ALA A 89 43.95 23.35 11.81
N GLN A 90 44.00 22.55 10.74
CA GLN A 90 45.18 22.34 9.90
C GLN A 90 45.20 23.22 8.63
N ASN A 91 44.24 24.16 8.46
CA ASN A 91 44.05 24.99 7.26
C ASN A 91 43.94 24.20 5.94
N LEU A 92 43.43 22.96 5.99
CA LEU A 92 43.32 22.06 4.84
C LEU A 92 42.07 22.29 3.99
N ILE A 93 41.01 22.90 4.56
CA ILE A 93 39.78 23.25 3.86
C ILE A 93 39.45 24.75 4.06
N PRO A 94 39.00 25.48 3.02
CA PRO A 94 38.50 26.84 3.17
C PRO A 94 37.25 26.93 4.06
N ASP A 95 37.02 28.09 4.67
CA ASP A 95 35.75 28.38 5.34
C ASP A 95 34.56 28.21 4.39
N GLY A 96 33.43 27.73 4.93
CA GLY A 96 32.25 27.35 4.15
C GLY A 96 32.35 26.01 3.41
N THR A 97 33.52 25.35 3.39
CA THR A 97 33.66 24.01 2.81
C THR A 97 33.00 22.95 3.71
N GLU A 98 32.20 22.08 3.08
CA GLU A 98 31.61 20.88 3.66
C GLU A 98 32.55 19.68 3.49
N VAL A 99 32.35 18.60 4.25
CA VAL A 99 33.32 17.48 4.33
C VAL A 99 32.64 16.15 4.08
N ILE A 100 32.82 15.55 2.90
CA ILE A 100 32.48 14.15 2.67
C ILE A 100 33.53 13.29 3.39
N LEU A 101 33.11 12.62 4.45
CA LEU A 101 33.99 11.79 5.27
C LEU A 101 33.97 10.35 4.76
N VAL A 102 35.16 9.84 4.41
CA VAL A 102 35.37 8.46 3.97
C VAL A 102 36.19 7.72 5.02
N ALA A 103 35.57 6.71 5.63
CA ALA A 103 36.11 6.06 6.83
C ALA A 103 36.57 4.61 6.59
N ASN A 104 37.34 4.09 7.54
CA ASN A 104 37.99 2.78 7.52
C ASN A 104 37.89 2.10 8.91
N ASP A 105 36.67 2.04 9.44
CA ASP A 105 36.29 1.36 10.67
C ASP A 105 35.35 0.17 10.36
N ALA A 106 35.67 -1.00 10.92
CA ALA A 106 35.00 -2.27 10.58
C ALA A 106 33.53 -2.34 11.06
N ASP A 107 33.16 -1.49 12.01
CA ASP A 107 31.91 -1.55 12.75
C ASP A 107 30.83 -0.56 12.24
N THR A 108 31.04 0.07 11.07
CA THR A 108 30.14 1.13 10.56
C THR A 108 29.12 0.68 9.51
N PRO A 109 27.98 1.40 9.38
CA PRO A 109 27.08 1.26 8.25
C PRO A 109 27.78 1.57 6.91
N ARG A 110 27.20 1.06 5.81
CA ARG A 110 27.81 1.15 4.47
C ARG A 110 28.05 2.59 4.02
N ALA A 111 27.06 3.46 4.25
CA ALA A 111 27.09 4.91 4.16
C ALA A 111 25.94 5.47 5.02
N VAL A 112 26.02 6.75 5.40
CA VAL A 112 25.01 7.50 6.17
C VAL A 112 25.19 8.99 5.87
N THR A 113 24.11 9.79 5.85
CA THR A 113 24.20 11.27 5.91
C THR A 113 23.45 11.76 7.14
N PRO A 114 24.12 11.90 8.28
CA PRO A 114 23.44 12.28 9.53
C PRO A 114 22.78 13.65 9.39
N ALA A 115 21.61 13.80 10.02
CA ALA A 115 20.79 14.99 9.88
C ALA A 115 21.57 16.23 10.35
N ASP A 116 21.44 17.33 9.60
CA ASP A 116 22.23 18.57 9.70
C ASP A 116 23.75 18.50 9.42
N SER A 117 24.25 17.36 8.92
CA SER A 117 25.69 17.14 8.68
C SER A 117 26.05 16.87 7.21
N SER A 118 27.28 16.39 6.95
CA SER A 118 27.74 15.98 5.61
C SER A 118 27.50 14.49 5.34
N PRO A 119 27.68 14.03 4.09
CA PRO A 119 27.90 12.61 3.76
C PRO A 119 29.02 11.90 4.57
N TYR A 120 28.73 10.68 5.02
CA TYR A 120 29.67 9.68 5.56
C TYR A 120 29.61 8.40 4.72
N VAL A 121 30.74 7.89 4.24
CA VAL A 121 30.81 6.68 3.39
C VAL A 121 31.90 5.75 3.87
N HIS A 122 31.59 4.48 4.15
CA HIS A 122 32.63 3.51 4.48
C HIS A 122 33.42 3.09 3.22
N ARG A 123 34.75 2.99 3.33
CA ARG A 123 35.68 2.84 2.19
C ARG A 123 35.35 1.72 1.19
N THR A 124 34.76 0.61 1.64
CA THR A 124 34.42 -0.54 0.77
C THR A 124 33.21 -0.28 -0.13
N PHE A 125 32.46 0.79 0.15
CA PHE A 125 31.28 1.21 -0.60
C PHE A 125 31.46 2.58 -1.26
N LEU A 126 32.70 3.10 -1.33
CA LEU A 126 33.02 4.38 -1.97
C LEU A 126 32.87 4.30 -3.50
N THR A 127 31.65 4.45 -4.00
CA THR A 127 31.32 4.51 -5.43
C THR A 127 30.74 5.88 -5.81
N PRO A 128 30.75 6.29 -7.09
CA PRO A 128 30.02 7.48 -7.54
C PRO A 128 28.53 7.43 -7.22
N ALA A 129 27.91 6.24 -7.23
CA ALA A 129 26.50 6.08 -6.90
C ALA A 129 26.22 6.31 -5.41
N THR A 130 27.04 5.73 -4.53
CA THR A 130 26.93 5.90 -3.07
C THR A 130 27.14 7.36 -2.69
N VAL A 131 28.19 8.00 -3.19
CA VAL A 131 28.46 9.42 -2.88
C VAL A 131 27.40 10.34 -3.48
N ALA A 132 26.77 9.96 -4.60
CA ALA A 132 25.60 10.68 -5.12
C ALA A 132 24.34 10.46 -4.25
N HIS A 133 24.09 9.25 -3.74
CA HIS A 133 22.98 9.00 -2.82
C HIS A 133 23.10 9.87 -1.55
N GLU A 134 24.26 9.84 -0.89
CA GLU A 134 24.52 10.65 0.30
C GLU A 134 24.48 12.17 0.04
N LEU A 135 24.99 12.62 -1.11
CA LEU A 135 24.85 14.03 -1.49
C LEU A 135 23.39 14.45 -1.71
N GLY A 136 22.50 13.51 -2.10
CA GLY A 136 21.07 13.75 -2.20
C GLY A 136 20.46 14.15 -0.87
N HIS A 137 20.71 13.36 0.18
CA HIS A 137 20.30 13.65 1.55
C HIS A 137 20.78 15.01 2.05
N TYR A 138 22.05 15.34 1.78
CA TYR A 138 22.60 16.66 2.11
C TYR A 138 21.87 17.80 1.39
N PHE A 139 21.59 17.65 0.09
CA PHE A 139 20.91 18.68 -0.69
C PHE A 139 19.43 18.82 -0.32
N GLU A 140 18.76 17.73 0.03
CA GLU A 140 17.37 17.73 0.45
C GLU A 140 17.17 18.49 1.77
N TRP A 141 18.02 18.22 2.76
CA TRP A 141 18.08 18.99 4.00
C TRP A 141 18.39 20.48 3.76
N ARG A 142 19.31 20.79 2.84
CA ARG A 142 19.65 22.18 2.47
C ARG A 142 18.51 22.89 1.72
N GLY A 143 17.72 22.17 0.92
CA GLY A 143 16.66 22.72 0.07
C GLY A 143 15.35 22.95 0.80
N SER A 144 14.79 21.91 1.41
CA SER A 144 13.41 21.90 1.93
C SER A 144 13.21 22.74 3.20
N ARG A 145 14.27 22.92 4.00
CA ARG A 145 14.23 23.47 5.38
C ARG A 145 13.30 22.71 6.34
N ARG A 146 12.90 21.48 6.00
CA ARG A 146 12.19 20.55 6.88
C ARG A 146 13.09 19.34 7.15
N TRP A 147 12.73 18.53 8.14
CA TRP A 147 13.56 17.42 8.62
C TRP A 147 13.45 16.17 7.74
N GLY A 148 13.84 16.28 6.46
CA GLY A 148 14.24 15.10 5.67
C GLY A 148 15.43 14.45 6.37
N HIS A 149 15.33 13.15 6.68
CA HIS A 149 16.23 12.47 7.62
C HIS A 149 16.85 11.22 6.99
N ALA A 150 18.17 11.27 6.79
CA ALA A 150 19.00 10.06 6.64
C ALA A 150 19.63 9.62 7.98
N ASP A 151 18.97 9.98 9.09
CA ASP A 151 19.37 9.70 10.48
C ASP A 151 18.23 9.11 11.34
N VAL A 152 16.98 9.02 10.83
CA VAL A 152 15.98 8.14 11.47
C VAL A 152 16.02 6.80 10.75
N ALA A 153 16.58 5.79 11.39
CA ALA A 153 16.39 4.40 10.99
C ALA A 153 14.91 4.03 11.19
N ARG A 154 14.08 4.30 10.17
CA ARG A 154 12.70 3.83 10.09
C ARG A 154 12.70 2.46 9.40
N ASP A 155 13.08 1.43 10.15
CA ASP A 155 13.26 0.03 9.71
C ASP A 155 11.97 -0.57 9.11
N PHE A 156 11.67 -0.33 7.82
CA PHE A 156 10.28 -0.55 7.34
C PHE A 156 9.97 -1.27 6.02
N PHE A 157 10.91 -1.96 5.41
CA PHE A 157 10.60 -3.13 4.57
C PHE A 157 11.79 -4.10 4.57
N ARG A 158 11.52 -5.40 4.69
CA ARG A 158 12.26 -6.38 3.89
C ARG A 158 11.47 -6.55 2.60
N ASP A 159 11.98 -6.21 1.42
CA ASP A 159 13.39 -6.19 1.04
C ASP A 159 13.91 -4.83 0.54
N GLU A 160 15.24 -4.76 0.40
CA GLU A 160 16.04 -3.65 -0.15
C GLU A 160 16.04 -2.33 0.66
N TYR A 161 17.01 -1.44 0.39
CA TYR A 161 17.23 -0.21 1.18
C TYR A 161 16.29 0.89 0.67
N ALA A 162 14.99 0.66 0.85
CA ALA A 162 13.89 1.34 0.18
C ALA A 162 13.60 2.75 0.74
N ASP A 163 14.60 3.64 0.70
CA ASP A 163 14.44 5.03 1.10
C ASP A 163 13.57 5.80 0.09
N ARG A 164 12.26 5.85 0.39
CA ARG A 164 11.23 6.59 -0.36
C ARG A 164 11.26 8.09 -0.05
N THR A 165 11.94 8.47 1.03
CA THR A 165 12.19 9.83 1.51
C THR A 165 13.44 10.45 0.94
N CYS A 166 14.34 9.69 0.29
CA CYS A 166 15.49 10.24 -0.42
C CYS A 166 15.08 10.85 -1.77
N ILE A 167 15.57 12.06 -2.08
CA ILE A 167 15.48 12.68 -3.41
C ILE A 167 15.96 11.78 -4.56
N MET A 168 16.83 10.81 -4.27
CA MET A 168 17.39 9.86 -5.22
C MET A 168 16.58 8.54 -5.32
N GLY A 169 15.68 8.29 -4.37
CA GLY A 169 15.03 7.00 -4.17
C GLY A 169 15.92 5.91 -3.57
N GLY A 170 15.29 4.79 -3.20
CA GLY A 170 15.94 3.69 -2.48
C GLY A 170 16.93 2.86 -3.29
N GLU A 171 17.88 2.24 -2.60
CA GLU A 171 18.89 1.35 -3.18
C GLU A 171 18.34 -0.07 -3.32
N GLY A 172 17.87 -0.40 -4.52
CA GLY A 172 17.39 -1.73 -4.91
C GLY A 172 18.49 -2.76 -5.20
N ASP A 173 18.08 -3.97 -5.54
CA ASP A 173 18.98 -5.13 -5.63
C ASP A 173 20.03 -5.03 -6.76
N LYS A 174 21.28 -5.45 -6.46
CA LYS A 174 22.48 -4.83 -7.07
C LYS A 174 23.13 -5.65 -8.19
N PHE A 175 23.07 -5.18 -9.45
CA PHE A 175 23.61 -5.90 -10.62
C PHE A 175 24.47 -5.08 -11.62
N SER A 176 25.10 -5.78 -12.57
CA SER A 176 26.54 -5.62 -12.91
C SER A 176 26.95 -4.64 -14.03
N PHE A 177 28.15 -4.03 -13.89
CA PHE A 177 28.97 -3.54 -15.02
C PHE A 177 30.44 -3.25 -14.63
N GLN A 178 31.38 -3.55 -15.54
CA GLN A 178 32.82 -3.30 -15.39
C GLN A 178 33.27 -1.96 -16.04
N ASP A 179 33.78 -1.00 -15.26
CA ASP A 179 34.42 0.20 -15.83
C ASP A 179 35.90 -0.08 -16.16
N ALA A 180 36.20 -0.20 -17.46
CA ALA A 180 37.55 -0.54 -17.95
C ALA A 180 38.63 0.50 -17.62
N LEU A 181 38.26 1.69 -17.13
CA LEU A 181 39.20 2.73 -16.71
C LEU A 181 39.73 2.53 -15.28
N ILE A 182 39.27 1.50 -14.54
CA ILE A 182 39.68 1.23 -13.15
C ILE A 182 40.22 -0.20 -13.00
N PRO A 183 41.48 -0.50 -13.41
CA PRO A 183 42.05 -1.84 -13.33
C PRO A 183 42.06 -2.46 -11.92
N ALA A 184 42.09 -1.63 -10.87
CA ALA A 184 42.09 -2.08 -9.47
C ALA A 184 40.75 -2.64 -8.97
N LEU A 185 39.67 -2.52 -9.76
CA LEU A 185 38.36 -3.13 -9.47
C LEU A 185 37.99 -4.25 -10.47
N ALA A 186 38.91 -4.59 -11.38
CA ALA A 186 38.69 -5.61 -12.41
C ALA A 186 38.82 -7.03 -11.82
N GLY A 187 37.72 -7.57 -11.31
CA GLY A 187 37.62 -8.92 -10.75
C GLY A 187 37.01 -9.00 -9.35
N GLU A 188 36.79 -7.86 -8.69
CA GLU A 188 36.11 -7.81 -7.39
C GLU A 188 34.61 -8.09 -7.54
N PRO A 189 33.99 -8.93 -6.67
CA PRO A 189 32.65 -9.47 -6.88
C PRO A 189 31.49 -8.45 -6.75
N PHE A 190 31.78 -7.19 -6.44
CA PHE A 190 30.78 -6.14 -6.17
C PHE A 190 30.80 -4.97 -7.17
N ALA A 191 31.63 -5.01 -8.22
CA ALA A 191 31.73 -3.95 -9.24
C ALA A 191 30.47 -3.93 -10.14
N THR A 192 29.48 -3.11 -9.76
CA THR A 192 28.09 -3.16 -10.27
C THR A 192 27.54 -1.75 -10.53
N ARG A 193 26.45 -1.62 -11.32
CA ARG A 193 26.00 -0.34 -11.92
C ARG A 193 24.54 -0.03 -11.57
N SER A 194 24.35 0.90 -10.65
CA SER A 194 23.09 1.61 -10.44
C SER A 194 23.39 3.10 -10.23
N GLY A 195 22.54 3.96 -10.78
CA GLY A 195 22.37 5.33 -10.29
C GLY A 195 20.98 5.43 -9.67
N PRO A 196 20.80 6.09 -8.51
CA PRO A 196 19.48 6.20 -7.91
C PRO A 196 18.73 7.38 -8.56
N GLY A 197 17.62 7.08 -9.23
CA GLY A 197 16.87 8.00 -10.09
C GLY A 197 15.79 8.78 -9.36
N MET A 198 15.75 10.08 -9.64
CA MET A 198 15.12 11.09 -8.79
C MET A 198 13.63 10.88 -8.49
N ASN A 199 13.24 11.16 -7.25
CA ASN A 199 11.87 11.28 -6.79
C ASN A 199 11.31 12.70 -7.08
N PRO A 200 10.33 12.87 -8.00
CA PRO A 200 9.82 14.19 -8.39
C PRO A 200 9.32 15.05 -7.23
N ALA A 201 8.71 14.43 -6.21
CA ALA A 201 8.14 15.13 -5.06
C ALA A 201 9.19 15.86 -4.21
N LEU A 202 10.40 15.29 -4.14
CA LEU A 202 11.51 15.81 -3.34
C LEU A 202 12.36 16.79 -4.16
N VAL A 203 12.40 16.60 -5.48
CA VAL A 203 12.95 17.58 -6.45
C VAL A 203 12.13 18.88 -6.45
N ASP A 204 10.79 18.82 -6.29
CA ASP A 204 9.94 20.01 -6.10
C ASP A 204 10.21 20.68 -4.74
N GLN A 205 10.28 19.91 -3.65
CA GLN A 205 10.61 20.43 -2.32
C GLN A 205 12.01 21.08 -2.21
N CYS A 206 12.96 20.66 -3.05
CA CYS A 206 14.28 21.31 -3.16
C CYS A 206 14.26 22.60 -4.00
N GLY A 207 13.14 22.96 -4.63
CA GLY A 207 13.04 24.06 -5.59
C GLY A 207 13.81 23.79 -6.89
N TRP A 208 14.00 22.52 -7.25
CA TRP A 208 14.69 22.10 -8.47
C TRP A 208 13.72 21.73 -9.58
N LEU A 209 12.52 21.28 -9.24
CA LEU A 209 11.39 21.30 -10.15
C LEU A 209 10.93 22.76 -10.29
N ASP A 210 10.59 23.18 -11.50
CA ASP A 210 10.04 24.49 -11.78
C ASP A 210 8.75 24.28 -12.58
N PRO A 211 7.56 24.41 -11.94
CA PRO A 211 6.29 24.23 -12.61
C PRO A 211 6.02 25.22 -13.78
N SER A 212 6.83 26.27 -13.92
CA SER A 212 6.77 27.20 -15.06
C SER A 212 7.74 26.84 -16.20
N ALA A 213 8.64 25.88 -16.00
CA ALA A 213 9.51 25.38 -17.06
C ALA A 213 8.66 24.62 -18.12
N PRO A 214 8.91 24.81 -19.43
CA PRO A 214 8.10 24.23 -20.51
C PRO A 214 8.26 22.69 -20.68
N LEU A 215 8.80 22.04 -19.66
CA LEU A 215 9.23 20.64 -19.59
C LEU A 215 8.58 19.91 -18.39
N VAL A 216 7.83 20.65 -17.56
CA VAL A 216 6.99 20.13 -16.47
C VAL A 216 5.54 20.34 -16.90
N ALA A 217 4.77 19.26 -17.00
CA ALA A 217 3.40 19.31 -17.46
C ALA A 217 2.43 19.50 -16.29
N VAL A 218 2.18 20.75 -15.88
CA VAL A 218 1.12 21.04 -14.90
C VAL A 218 -0.24 20.76 -15.55
N ILE A 219 -0.95 19.76 -15.04
CA ILE A 219 -2.30 19.39 -15.50
C ILE A 219 -3.30 20.12 -14.61
N ASP A 220 -4.19 20.91 -15.22
CA ASP A 220 -5.30 21.54 -14.51
C ASP A 220 -6.22 20.45 -13.92
N PRO A 221 -6.44 20.39 -12.59
CA PRO A 221 -7.25 19.37 -11.96
C PRO A 221 -8.73 19.39 -12.38
N VAL A 222 -9.21 20.48 -12.98
CA VAL A 222 -10.57 20.63 -13.53
C VAL A 222 -10.62 20.17 -14.99
N ALA A 223 -9.52 20.28 -15.74
CA ALA A 223 -9.42 19.91 -17.16
C ALA A 223 -8.59 18.64 -17.38
N LEU A 224 -9.03 17.52 -16.78
CA LEU A 224 -8.48 16.19 -17.02
C LEU A 224 -8.54 15.81 -18.52
N GLY A 225 -7.57 15.03 -19.00
CA GLY A 225 -7.46 14.67 -20.40
C GLY A 225 -6.13 14.00 -20.78
N GLN A 226 -5.75 14.13 -22.06
CA GLN A 226 -4.50 13.58 -22.58
C GLN A 226 -3.35 14.59 -22.50
N VAL A 227 -2.18 14.13 -22.07
CA VAL A 227 -0.96 14.93 -21.89
C VAL A 227 0.24 14.15 -22.41
N THR A 228 0.98 14.73 -23.35
CA THR A 228 2.23 14.16 -23.89
C THR A 228 3.42 14.58 -23.05
N LEU A 229 3.98 13.63 -22.30
CA LEU A 229 5.17 13.79 -21.49
C LEU A 229 6.42 13.62 -22.37
N GLN A 230 7.10 14.72 -22.67
CA GLN A 230 8.35 14.76 -23.45
C GLN A 230 9.60 14.85 -22.55
N PRO A 231 10.71 14.16 -22.88
CA PRO A 231 12.02 14.39 -22.27
C PRO A 231 12.42 15.88 -22.26
N TRP A 232 13.10 16.31 -21.19
CA TRP A 232 13.48 17.72 -20.97
C TRP A 232 14.33 18.30 -22.12
N ARG A 233 13.69 19.05 -23.03
CA ARG A 233 14.35 19.90 -24.05
C ARG A 233 15.16 21.02 -23.39
N GLY A 234 16.43 20.74 -23.13
CA GLY A 234 17.36 21.64 -22.46
C GLY A 234 18.43 20.93 -21.64
N ALA A 235 18.24 19.63 -21.36
CA ALA A 235 19.25 18.77 -20.76
C ALA A 235 20.55 18.71 -21.61
N PRO A 236 21.69 18.31 -21.02
CA PRO A 236 22.96 18.15 -21.73
C PRO A 236 22.85 17.25 -22.98
N ARG A 237 23.80 17.42 -23.90
CA ARG A 237 23.79 16.72 -25.19
C ARG A 237 24.05 15.21 -25.05
N THR A 238 23.76 14.51 -26.15
CA THR A 238 23.77 13.05 -26.30
C THR A 238 25.15 12.37 -26.17
N ASP A 239 26.18 13.11 -25.77
CA ASP A 239 27.49 12.61 -25.35
C ASP A 239 27.55 12.32 -23.83
N ALA A 240 26.65 12.90 -23.03
CA ALA A 240 26.46 12.54 -21.62
C ALA A 240 25.33 11.50 -21.46
N SER A 241 25.65 10.33 -20.90
CA SER A 241 24.68 9.24 -20.76
C SER A 241 23.74 9.44 -19.56
N GLY A 242 22.60 10.08 -19.78
CA GLY A 242 21.50 10.20 -18.81
C GLY A 242 20.21 10.70 -19.45
N GLY A 243 19.12 9.95 -19.33
CA GLY A 243 17.78 10.49 -19.54
C GLY A 243 17.41 11.46 -18.41
N ALA A 244 16.59 12.47 -18.71
CA ALA A 244 16.02 13.36 -17.69
C ALA A 244 14.57 12.94 -17.41
N PRO A 245 14.14 12.86 -16.14
CA PRO A 245 12.80 12.40 -15.79
C PRO A 245 11.74 13.39 -16.27
N VAL A 246 10.69 12.88 -16.92
CA VAL A 246 9.54 13.71 -17.30
C VAL A 246 8.52 13.68 -16.19
N VAL A 247 7.96 14.84 -15.83
CA VAL A 247 7.02 14.97 -14.71
C VAL A 247 5.79 15.77 -15.15
N ALA A 248 4.61 15.19 -14.94
CA ALA A 248 3.36 15.93 -14.81
C ALA A 248 3.03 16.16 -13.33
N ILE A 249 2.51 17.34 -13.01
CA ILE A 249 2.02 17.69 -11.66
C ILE A 249 0.50 17.83 -11.74
N LEU A 250 -0.22 17.27 -10.77
CA LEU A 250 -1.66 17.39 -10.60
C LEU A 250 -1.95 17.92 -9.18
N ASP A 251 -1.96 19.24 -9.05
CA ASP A 251 -2.26 19.94 -7.79
C ASP A 251 -3.75 19.82 -7.44
N GLY A 252 -4.09 19.83 -6.14
CA GLY A 252 -5.49 19.92 -5.68
C GLY A 252 -6.38 18.69 -5.95
N ARG A 253 -5.80 17.52 -6.22
CA ARG A 253 -6.54 16.24 -6.30
C ARG A 253 -6.29 15.26 -5.15
N ALA A 254 -5.27 15.47 -4.32
CA ALA A 254 -5.11 14.74 -3.06
C ALA A 254 -6.09 15.25 -1.99
N LEU A 255 -6.23 14.51 -0.88
CA LEU A 255 -7.06 14.91 0.26
C LEU A 255 -6.37 15.97 1.14
N ASP A 256 -5.06 15.84 1.33
CA ASP A 256 -4.31 16.58 2.35
C ASP A 256 -3.55 17.80 1.76
N ASP A 257 -4.13 18.50 0.78
CA ASP A 257 -3.47 19.53 -0.06
C ASP A 257 -2.17 19.07 -0.79
N GLY A 258 -1.85 17.77 -0.73
CA GLY A 258 -0.66 17.18 -1.33
C GLY A 258 -0.63 17.23 -2.86
N ARG A 259 0.58 17.35 -3.43
CA ARG A 259 0.81 17.27 -4.88
C ARG A 259 0.93 15.83 -5.36
N LEU A 260 0.29 15.54 -6.48
CA LEU A 260 0.45 14.28 -7.20
C LEU A 260 1.38 14.48 -8.41
N TYR A 261 2.37 13.59 -8.56
CA TYR A 261 3.37 13.63 -9.63
C TYR A 261 3.28 12.35 -10.46
N VAL A 262 2.97 12.46 -11.75
CA VAL A 262 3.05 11.34 -12.69
C VAL A 262 4.35 11.51 -13.49
N CYS A 263 5.28 10.56 -13.37
CA CYS A 263 6.55 10.64 -14.07
C CYS A 263 6.83 9.44 -14.98
N ILE A 264 7.59 9.71 -16.03
CA ILE A 264 8.16 8.69 -16.92
C ILE A 264 9.66 8.61 -16.64
N ARG A 265 10.12 7.40 -16.34
CA ARG A 265 11.53 7.03 -16.18
C ARG A 265 11.96 6.19 -17.38
N GLU A 266 13.22 6.31 -17.79
CA GLU A 266 13.78 5.50 -18.87
C GLU A 266 15.07 4.85 -18.38
N ALA A 267 15.26 3.55 -18.60
CA ALA A 267 16.44 2.81 -18.12
C ALA A 267 17.74 3.12 -18.90
N THR A 268 18.09 4.42 -19.02
CA THR A 268 19.25 4.94 -19.76
C THR A 268 20.16 5.75 -18.84
N GLY A 269 21.47 5.60 -19.03
CA GLY A 269 22.46 6.36 -18.26
C GLY A 269 22.37 6.12 -16.76
N TRP A 270 22.15 7.18 -15.98
CA TRP A 270 22.05 7.12 -14.52
C TRP A 270 20.82 6.34 -14.02
N ASP A 271 19.66 6.47 -14.67
CA ASP A 271 18.41 5.77 -14.29
C ASP A 271 18.42 4.25 -14.56
N ARG A 272 19.52 3.71 -15.12
CA ARG A 272 19.70 2.29 -15.48
C ARG A 272 19.85 1.36 -14.26
N GLY A 273 19.65 1.86 -13.04
CA GLY A 273 19.85 1.16 -11.78
C GLY A 273 18.63 0.49 -11.15
N PHE A 274 17.41 0.71 -11.67
CA PHE A 274 16.21 0.08 -11.13
C PHE A 274 15.99 -1.34 -11.65
N ALA A 275 15.58 -2.23 -10.76
CA ALA A 275 15.07 -3.54 -11.10
C ALA A 275 13.72 -3.46 -11.83
N SER A 276 13.77 -3.18 -13.14
CA SER A 276 12.68 -3.55 -14.03
C SER A 276 12.78 -5.06 -14.28
N PRO A 277 11.75 -5.87 -13.98
CA PRO A 277 11.72 -7.29 -14.38
C PRO A 277 11.66 -7.47 -15.91
N PHE A 278 11.54 -6.37 -16.67
CA PHE A 278 11.50 -6.33 -18.12
C PHE A 278 12.82 -5.77 -18.69
N LEU A 279 13.89 -6.57 -18.60
CA LEU A 279 15.20 -6.23 -19.19
C LEU A 279 15.17 -6.41 -20.72
N THR A 280 15.17 -5.28 -21.43
CA THR A 280 15.20 -5.12 -22.90
C THR A 280 14.00 -5.69 -23.67
N THR A 281 13.41 -4.87 -24.54
CA THR A 281 12.60 -5.40 -25.64
C THR A 281 13.50 -6.11 -26.66
N PRO A 282 12.98 -7.07 -27.46
CA PRO A 282 13.73 -7.67 -28.56
C PRO A 282 14.21 -6.69 -29.64
N THR A 283 13.71 -5.45 -29.63
CA THR A 283 14.11 -4.35 -30.54
C THR A 283 15.30 -3.54 -30.03
N GLY A 284 15.70 -3.69 -28.76
CA GLY A 284 16.84 -2.95 -28.17
C GLY A 284 16.52 -1.50 -27.75
N GLU A 285 15.26 -1.10 -27.75
CA GLU A 285 14.82 0.21 -27.28
C GLU A 285 14.83 0.29 -25.73
N PRO A 286 15.05 1.48 -25.14
CA PRO A 286 15.03 1.64 -23.69
C PRO A 286 13.62 1.46 -23.13
N HIS A 287 13.49 0.55 -22.16
CA HIS A 287 12.21 0.33 -21.49
C HIS A 287 11.80 1.57 -20.69
N LYS A 288 10.65 2.15 -21.04
CA LYS A 288 10.04 3.29 -20.36
C LYS A 288 9.14 2.79 -19.22
N GLN A 289 9.21 3.42 -18.05
CA GLN A 289 8.44 3.04 -16.86
C GLN A 289 7.58 4.23 -16.41
N LEU A 290 6.29 3.97 -16.17
CA LEU A 290 5.37 4.88 -15.51
C LEU A 290 5.56 4.73 -13.99
N CYS A 291 5.71 5.83 -13.27
CA CYS A 291 5.61 5.89 -11.81
C CYS A 291 4.70 7.06 -11.40
N VAL A 292 3.96 6.90 -10.31
CA VAL A 292 3.06 7.93 -9.78
C VAL A 292 3.31 8.13 -8.29
N TYR A 293 3.64 9.34 -7.88
CA TYR A 293 4.00 9.72 -6.52
C TYR A 293 3.01 10.73 -5.93
N LEU A 294 2.79 10.68 -4.61
CA LEU A 294 2.05 11.67 -3.83
C LEU A 294 2.97 12.23 -2.75
N SER A 295 3.13 13.55 -2.70
CA SER A 295 3.77 14.23 -1.54
C SER A 295 2.76 14.43 -0.42
N THR A 296 3.17 14.20 0.83
CA THR A 296 2.36 14.43 2.04
C THR A 296 2.67 15.77 2.70
N LEU A 297 1.83 16.23 3.63
CA LEU A 297 2.04 17.46 4.41
C LEU A 297 3.32 17.44 5.27
N SER A 298 3.79 16.26 5.67
CA SER A 298 5.04 16.06 6.39
C SER A 298 6.29 16.31 5.53
N GLY A 299 6.17 16.17 4.20
CA GLY A 299 7.27 16.22 3.24
C GLY A 299 7.65 14.84 2.67
N ASP A 300 7.09 13.75 3.22
CA ASP A 300 7.32 12.40 2.70
C ASP A 300 6.72 12.22 1.29
N SER A 301 7.11 11.15 0.61
CA SER A 301 6.63 10.81 -0.73
C SER A 301 6.21 9.35 -0.84
N LEU A 302 4.95 9.14 -1.26
CA LEU A 302 4.34 7.83 -1.43
C LEU A 302 4.27 7.45 -2.91
N LEU A 303 4.93 6.35 -3.31
CA LEU A 303 4.71 5.74 -4.62
C LEU A 303 3.32 5.08 -4.63
N LEU A 304 2.36 5.66 -5.36
CA LEU A 304 0.99 5.16 -5.47
C LEU A 304 0.82 4.09 -6.55
N ALA A 305 1.63 4.11 -7.60
CA ALA A 305 1.62 3.10 -8.67
C ALA A 305 2.93 3.11 -9.48
N SER A 306 3.28 1.97 -10.08
CA SER A 306 4.29 1.90 -11.14
C SER A 306 3.99 0.77 -12.15
N GLY A 307 4.56 0.85 -13.35
CA GLY A 307 4.38 -0.17 -14.40
C GLY A 307 5.12 0.16 -15.70
N SER A 308 5.10 -0.74 -16.68
CA SER A 308 5.68 -0.47 -18.01
C SER A 308 4.89 0.61 -18.73
N ALA A 309 5.55 1.62 -19.28
CA ALA A 309 4.90 2.69 -20.06
C ALA A 309 4.61 2.26 -21.50
N THR A 310 3.99 1.09 -21.68
CA THR A 310 3.43 0.57 -22.92
C THR A 310 2.01 1.06 -23.16
N PRO A 311 1.56 1.30 -24.40
CA PRO A 311 0.17 1.63 -24.70
C PRO A 311 -0.82 0.61 -24.11
N GLY A 312 -1.87 1.09 -23.46
CA GLY A 312 -2.86 0.28 -22.74
C GLY A 312 -2.57 0.09 -21.25
N THR A 313 -1.32 0.25 -20.78
CA THR A 313 -1.02 0.16 -19.34
C THR A 313 -1.85 1.17 -18.57
N THR A 314 -2.51 0.71 -17.51
CA THR A 314 -3.43 1.51 -16.71
C THR A 314 -3.11 1.35 -15.23
N ALA A 315 -3.00 2.48 -14.52
CA ALA A 315 -2.78 2.56 -13.08
C ALA A 315 -3.96 3.28 -12.43
N THR A 316 -4.63 2.62 -11.47
CA THR A 316 -5.68 3.22 -10.64
C THR A 316 -5.10 3.52 -9.26
N LEU A 317 -5.20 4.77 -8.80
CA LEU A 317 -4.45 5.22 -7.61
C LEU A 317 -5.22 4.91 -6.32
N GLY A 318 -4.55 4.31 -5.32
CA GLY A 318 -5.23 3.83 -4.11
C GLY A 318 -5.77 4.94 -3.19
N ARG A 319 -5.01 6.03 -3.02
CA ARG A 319 -5.33 7.17 -2.14
C ARG A 319 -5.90 8.41 -2.88
N VAL A 320 -6.08 8.34 -4.19
CA VAL A 320 -6.57 9.48 -5.02
C VAL A 320 -7.52 8.91 -6.08
N PRO A 321 -8.76 9.44 -6.26
CA PRO A 321 -9.77 8.86 -7.16
C PRO A 321 -9.49 9.17 -8.65
N LEU A 322 -8.31 8.78 -9.13
CA LEU A 322 -7.83 9.01 -10.50
C LEU A 322 -7.29 7.71 -11.11
N ARG A 323 -7.37 7.65 -12.43
CA ARG A 323 -6.75 6.63 -13.28
C ARG A 323 -5.77 7.29 -14.25
N VAL A 324 -4.61 6.68 -14.42
CA VAL A 324 -3.60 7.07 -15.41
C VAL A 324 -3.46 5.94 -16.42
N THR A 325 -3.81 6.19 -17.68
CA THR A 325 -3.68 5.22 -18.78
C THR A 325 -2.65 5.72 -19.79
N VAL A 326 -1.71 4.86 -20.18
CA VAL A 326 -0.75 5.14 -21.25
C VAL A 326 -1.44 4.97 -22.61
N VAL A 327 -1.55 6.06 -23.36
CA VAL A 327 -2.21 6.13 -24.67
C VAL A 327 -1.23 5.78 -25.79
N ALA A 328 -0.02 6.34 -25.73
CA ALA A 328 1.03 6.13 -26.72
C ALA A 328 2.40 6.21 -26.06
N SER A 329 3.36 5.46 -26.60
CA SER A 329 4.75 5.46 -26.14
C SER A 329 5.63 5.49 -27.39
N THR A 330 6.48 6.51 -27.51
CA THR A 330 7.36 6.75 -28.66
C THR A 330 8.76 7.15 -28.16
N PRO A 331 9.79 7.15 -29.02
CA PRO A 331 11.11 7.68 -28.64
C PRO A 331 11.04 9.11 -28.07
N GLU A 332 10.19 9.96 -28.65
CA GLU A 332 10.02 11.38 -28.31
C GLU A 332 9.23 11.65 -27.01
N GLY A 333 8.55 10.65 -26.45
CA GLY A 333 7.79 10.81 -25.21
C GLY A 333 6.72 9.74 -24.97
N VAL A 334 5.94 9.92 -23.90
CA VAL A 334 4.79 9.07 -23.57
C VAL A 334 3.56 9.94 -23.43
N THR A 335 2.51 9.65 -24.17
CA THR A 335 1.19 10.28 -23.97
C THR A 335 0.42 9.47 -22.96
N ILE A 336 0.09 10.10 -21.83
CA ILE A 336 -0.85 9.58 -20.84
C ILE A 336 -2.23 10.22 -21.04
N ARG A 337 -3.28 9.54 -20.58
CA ARG A 337 -4.57 10.12 -20.24
C ARG A 337 -4.74 10.02 -18.73
N VAL A 338 -5.26 11.06 -18.10
CA VAL A 338 -5.70 11.02 -16.71
C VAL A 338 -7.20 11.19 -16.68
N ASP A 339 -7.89 10.28 -16.01
CA ASP A 339 -9.35 10.23 -15.88
C ASP A 339 -9.75 10.21 -14.40
N ASP A 340 -10.92 10.74 -14.06
CA ASP A 340 -11.55 10.49 -12.75
C ASP A 340 -11.95 9.01 -12.63
N SER A 341 -11.69 8.40 -11.47
CA SER A 341 -11.93 6.97 -11.23
C SER A 341 -12.49 6.72 -9.82
N PRO A 342 -13.74 6.24 -9.67
CA PRO A 342 -14.28 5.83 -8.37
C PRO A 342 -13.61 4.54 -7.85
N TRP A 343 -13.01 3.74 -8.73
CA TRP A 343 -12.22 2.58 -8.35
C TRP A 343 -10.92 2.97 -7.65
N ARG A 344 -10.47 2.13 -6.72
CA ARG A 344 -9.16 2.18 -6.05
C ARG A 344 -8.30 1.01 -6.52
N GLY A 345 -7.01 1.02 -6.17
CA GLY A 345 -6.08 -0.06 -6.51
C GLY A 345 -6.47 -1.40 -5.87
N SER A 346 -6.28 -2.50 -6.61
CA SER A 346 -6.46 -3.87 -6.11
C SER A 346 -5.39 -4.24 -5.08
N TYR A 347 -5.71 -5.18 -4.19
CA TYR A 347 -4.74 -5.81 -3.30
C TYR A 347 -5.09 -7.27 -3.03
N ALA A 348 -4.06 -8.10 -2.81
CA ALA A 348 -4.20 -9.53 -2.60
C ALA A 348 -4.58 -9.87 -1.14
N LEU A 349 -5.53 -10.79 -0.97
CA LEU A 349 -5.81 -11.46 0.29
C LEU A 349 -5.02 -12.76 0.36
N GLU A 350 -3.73 -12.63 0.70
CA GLU A 350 -2.80 -13.75 0.91
C GLU A 350 -3.34 -14.82 1.86
N GLY A 351 -2.73 -16.01 1.84
CA GLY A 351 -3.02 -17.10 2.77
C GLY A 351 -3.97 -18.17 2.23
N VAL A 352 -4.34 -18.09 0.94
CA VAL A 352 -5.01 -19.14 0.17
C VAL A 352 -4.49 -19.11 -1.27
N GLU A 353 -4.49 -20.26 -1.93
CA GLU A 353 -4.14 -20.43 -3.35
C GLU A 353 -5.30 -21.18 -4.02
N CYS A 354 -5.89 -20.57 -5.05
CA CYS A 354 -7.07 -21.07 -5.76
C CYS A 354 -6.69 -21.49 -7.18
N ALA A 355 -7.51 -22.31 -7.83
CA ALA A 355 -7.34 -22.53 -9.27
C ALA A 355 -7.66 -21.22 -10.05
N PRO A 356 -6.88 -20.86 -11.08
CA PRO A 356 -7.31 -19.83 -12.04
C PRO A 356 -8.68 -20.22 -12.63
N GLY A 357 -9.63 -19.29 -12.59
CA GLY A 357 -11.03 -19.57 -12.95
C GLY A 357 -11.94 -19.98 -11.78
N ALA A 358 -11.43 -20.13 -10.56
CA ALA A 358 -12.24 -20.50 -9.40
C ALA A 358 -13.31 -19.44 -9.06
N GLN A 359 -14.35 -19.87 -8.34
CA GLN A 359 -15.43 -19.02 -7.85
C GLN A 359 -15.11 -18.46 -6.45
N VAL A 360 -15.62 -17.26 -6.17
CA VAL A 360 -15.53 -16.57 -4.88
C VAL A 360 -16.92 -16.10 -4.47
N ALA A 361 -17.22 -16.13 -3.17
CA ALA A 361 -18.47 -15.61 -2.62
C ALA A 361 -18.19 -14.70 -1.41
N THR A 362 -19.11 -13.78 -1.11
CA THR A 362 -19.03 -12.87 0.04
C THR A 362 -20.36 -12.76 0.76
N ALA A 363 -20.32 -12.65 2.09
CA ALA A 363 -21.46 -12.28 2.91
C ALA A 363 -21.09 -11.05 3.73
N ALA A 364 -21.94 -10.02 3.77
CA ALA A 364 -21.69 -8.78 4.52
C ALA A 364 -22.87 -8.45 5.43
N TRP A 365 -22.58 -7.84 6.59
CA TRP A 365 -23.57 -7.39 7.56
C TRP A 365 -23.01 -6.20 8.34
N GLY A 366 -23.63 -5.02 8.18
CA GLY A 366 -23.05 -3.77 8.68
C GLY A 366 -21.66 -3.52 8.09
N VAL A 367 -20.69 -3.14 8.94
CA VAL A 367 -19.29 -2.90 8.53
C VAL A 367 -18.47 -4.19 8.35
N THR A 368 -18.97 -5.32 8.85
CA THR A 368 -18.32 -6.64 8.87
C THR A 368 -18.72 -7.51 7.67
N ALA A 369 -17.83 -8.43 7.27
CA ALA A 369 -18.09 -9.36 6.18
C ALA A 369 -17.29 -10.66 6.30
N ASP A 370 -17.52 -11.60 5.38
CA ASP A 370 -16.64 -12.73 5.08
C ASP A 370 -16.44 -12.85 3.56
N ALA A 371 -15.30 -13.42 3.17
CA ALA A 371 -15.05 -13.95 1.84
C ALA A 371 -14.85 -15.48 1.91
N TYR A 372 -15.30 -16.18 0.88
CA TYR A 372 -15.29 -17.63 0.77
C TYR A 372 -14.78 -18.07 -0.59
N VAL A 373 -13.91 -19.08 -0.61
CA VAL A 373 -13.35 -19.68 -1.84
C VAL A 373 -13.19 -21.18 -1.69
N ILE A 374 -13.02 -21.87 -2.82
CA ILE A 374 -12.53 -23.25 -2.86
C ILE A 374 -11.05 -23.19 -3.25
N ASP A 375 -10.17 -23.75 -2.43
CA ASP A 375 -8.73 -23.79 -2.71
C ASP A 375 -8.38 -24.79 -3.82
N GLY A 376 -7.14 -24.73 -4.32
CA GLY A 376 -6.65 -25.65 -5.37
C GLY A 376 -6.70 -27.14 -4.99
N GLY A 377 -6.92 -27.48 -3.72
CA GLY A 377 -7.15 -28.84 -3.23
C GLY A 377 -8.62 -29.27 -3.16
N GLY A 378 -9.56 -28.43 -3.62
CA GLY A 378 -11.00 -28.69 -3.56
C GLY A 378 -11.60 -28.47 -2.17
N LYS A 379 -10.95 -27.68 -1.30
CA LYS A 379 -11.38 -27.45 0.09
C LYS A 379 -11.86 -26.02 0.33
N VAL A 380 -12.95 -25.90 1.10
CA VAL A 380 -13.59 -24.61 1.37
C VAL A 380 -12.79 -23.82 2.41
N ARG A 381 -12.46 -22.58 2.06
CA ARG A 381 -11.74 -21.62 2.91
C ARG A 381 -12.57 -20.38 3.15
N TYR A 382 -12.29 -19.67 4.24
CA TYR A 382 -12.86 -18.36 4.48
C TYR A 382 -11.84 -17.35 5.02
N ASN A 383 -12.16 -16.07 4.88
CA ASN A 383 -11.53 -14.98 5.60
C ASN A 383 -12.62 -14.07 6.16
N HIS A 384 -12.44 -13.59 7.38
CA HIS A 384 -13.37 -12.66 8.02
C HIS A 384 -12.86 -11.22 7.83
N PHE A 385 -13.75 -10.26 7.60
CA PHE A 385 -13.47 -8.83 7.64
C PHE A 385 -14.15 -8.20 8.86
N ASN A 386 -13.35 -7.58 9.72
CA ASN A 386 -13.75 -7.22 11.09
C ASN A 386 -14.28 -5.78 11.28
N GLY A 387 -14.51 -5.05 10.19
CA GLY A 387 -14.79 -3.61 10.19
C GLY A 387 -13.59 -2.75 9.76
N HIS A 388 -12.37 -3.24 9.98
CA HIS A 388 -11.13 -2.48 9.78
C HIS A 388 -9.99 -3.28 9.10
N GLY A 389 -10.11 -4.60 8.96
CA GLY A 389 -9.09 -5.45 8.35
C GLY A 389 -9.58 -6.89 8.09
N TRP A 390 -8.85 -7.62 7.26
CA TRP A 390 -9.06 -9.04 6.99
C TRP A 390 -8.29 -9.89 8.02
N GLU A 391 -8.96 -10.84 8.66
CA GLU A 391 -8.51 -11.44 9.93
C GLU A 391 -7.49 -12.58 9.79
N HIS A 392 -7.40 -13.27 8.64
CA HIS A 392 -6.76 -14.58 8.58
C HIS A 392 -5.67 -14.72 7.50
N LYS A 393 -4.47 -15.16 7.93
CA LYS A 393 -3.39 -15.69 7.09
C LYS A 393 -2.72 -16.85 7.84
N PRO A 394 -2.77 -18.11 7.37
CA PRO A 394 -3.56 -18.61 6.23
C PRO A 394 -5.07 -18.56 6.49
N TRP A 395 -5.87 -18.72 5.43
CA TRP A 395 -7.32 -18.80 5.51
C TRP A 395 -7.75 -20.14 6.19
N PRO A 396 -8.63 -20.15 7.20
CA PRO A 396 -8.99 -21.38 7.90
C PRO A 396 -9.87 -22.29 7.03
N LEU A 397 -9.78 -23.58 7.32
CA LEU A 397 -10.48 -24.65 6.62
C LEU A 397 -11.89 -24.86 7.20
N ILE A 398 -12.90 -24.96 6.32
CA ILE A 398 -14.24 -25.47 6.66
C ILE A 398 -14.33 -26.91 6.14
N ASP A 399 -13.82 -27.87 6.91
CA ASP A 399 -13.71 -29.26 6.47
C ASP A 399 -15.06 -30.01 6.48
N GLY A 400 -15.08 -31.22 5.93
CA GLY A 400 -16.24 -32.12 5.89
C GLY A 400 -16.88 -32.28 4.50
N VAL A 401 -16.46 -31.47 3.53
CA VAL A 401 -16.83 -31.59 2.11
C VAL A 401 -15.58 -31.58 1.22
N THR A 402 -15.69 -32.09 -0.01
CA THR A 402 -14.67 -31.98 -1.05
C THR A 402 -15.36 -31.58 -2.35
N CYS A 403 -14.92 -30.47 -2.93
CA CYS A 403 -15.52 -29.84 -4.10
C CYS A 403 -14.60 -29.95 -5.32
N ASP A 404 -15.09 -29.56 -6.48
CA ASP A 404 -14.24 -29.21 -7.62
C ASP A 404 -13.54 -27.86 -7.34
N PRO A 405 -12.27 -27.64 -7.69
CA PRO A 405 -11.60 -26.34 -7.49
C PRO A 405 -12.23 -25.16 -8.27
N LEU A 406 -13.00 -25.44 -9.33
CA LEU A 406 -13.82 -24.47 -10.07
C LEU A 406 -15.31 -24.53 -9.63
N GLY A 407 -15.57 -25.16 -8.50
CA GLY A 407 -16.88 -25.50 -7.99
C GLY A 407 -17.76 -24.29 -7.66
N GLY A 408 -19.07 -24.54 -7.63
CA GLY A 408 -20.04 -23.56 -7.18
C GLY A 408 -19.85 -23.20 -5.72
N ILE A 409 -19.79 -21.90 -5.42
CA ILE A 409 -19.84 -21.39 -4.04
C ILE A 409 -20.74 -20.15 -3.97
N ALA A 410 -21.60 -20.11 -2.95
CA ALA A 410 -22.42 -18.94 -2.61
C ALA A 410 -22.45 -18.75 -1.10
N ALA A 411 -22.61 -17.50 -0.66
CA ALA A 411 -22.70 -17.15 0.76
C ALA A 411 -23.74 -16.04 0.97
N VAL A 412 -24.38 -16.03 2.13
CA VAL A 412 -25.38 -15.01 2.49
C VAL A 412 -25.42 -14.80 4.01
N ALA A 413 -25.51 -13.55 4.44
CA ALA A 413 -25.82 -13.21 5.82
C ALA A 413 -27.35 -13.11 5.99
N ARG A 414 -27.91 -13.79 7.00
CA ARG A 414 -29.31 -13.60 7.40
C ARG A 414 -29.45 -12.38 8.29
N HIS A 415 -28.59 -12.28 9.29
CA HIS A 415 -28.49 -11.15 10.22
C HIS A 415 -27.08 -11.14 10.81
N GLY A 416 -26.74 -10.13 11.63
CA GLY A 416 -25.36 -9.88 12.08
C GLY A 416 -24.70 -10.93 12.99
N GLY A 417 -25.33 -12.09 13.19
CA GLY A 417 -24.79 -13.25 13.90
C GLY A 417 -25.00 -14.58 13.16
N LEU A 418 -25.50 -14.58 11.92
CA LEU A 418 -25.78 -15.81 11.16
C LEU A 418 -25.43 -15.65 9.66
N VAL A 419 -24.46 -16.45 9.22
CA VAL A 419 -24.02 -16.57 7.82
C VAL A 419 -24.19 -18.00 7.35
N GLU A 420 -24.69 -18.20 6.14
CA GLU A 420 -24.80 -19.52 5.49
C GLU A 420 -23.94 -19.56 4.22
N VAL A 421 -23.24 -20.69 4.03
CA VAL A 421 -22.37 -20.97 2.88
C VAL A 421 -22.89 -22.23 2.19
N PHE A 422 -22.94 -22.19 0.86
CA PHE A 422 -23.42 -23.27 -0.01
C PHE A 422 -22.35 -23.62 -1.04
N VAL A 423 -22.06 -24.92 -1.21
CA VAL A 423 -21.11 -25.42 -2.22
C VAL A 423 -21.65 -26.62 -2.97
N THR A 424 -21.17 -26.86 -4.19
CA THR A 424 -21.36 -28.13 -4.91
C THR A 424 -20.21 -29.10 -4.68
N ASP A 425 -20.51 -30.34 -4.29
CA ASP A 425 -19.52 -31.42 -4.25
C ASP A 425 -19.17 -31.95 -5.65
N LEU A 426 -18.24 -32.91 -5.71
CA LEU A 426 -17.81 -33.57 -6.95
C LEU A 426 -18.92 -34.32 -7.73
N SER A 427 -20.09 -34.54 -7.13
CA SER A 427 -21.28 -35.10 -7.80
C SER A 427 -22.27 -34.03 -8.29
N GLY A 428 -22.08 -32.77 -7.89
CA GLY A 428 -23.02 -31.68 -8.10
C GLY A 428 -24.12 -31.58 -7.05
N ALA A 429 -24.06 -32.38 -5.98
CA ALA A 429 -24.97 -32.22 -4.83
C ALA A 429 -24.58 -30.98 -4.03
N VAL A 430 -25.58 -30.21 -3.59
CA VAL A 430 -25.35 -29.00 -2.79
C VAL A 430 -25.22 -29.35 -1.32
N HIS A 431 -24.24 -28.73 -0.65
CA HIS A 431 -24.04 -28.81 0.79
C HIS A 431 -24.13 -27.41 1.41
N ARG A 432 -24.85 -27.31 2.53
CA ARG A 432 -24.94 -26.12 3.39
C ARG A 432 -24.01 -26.24 4.58
N MET A 433 -23.39 -25.13 4.96
CA MET A 433 -22.77 -24.93 6.27
C MET A 433 -23.23 -23.59 6.86
N GLN A 434 -23.61 -23.58 8.14
CA GLN A 434 -24.02 -22.35 8.85
C GLN A 434 -22.97 -21.94 9.87
N ARG A 435 -22.67 -20.63 9.97
CA ARG A 435 -21.90 -20.02 11.07
C ARG A 435 -22.82 -19.15 11.91
N ARG A 436 -23.05 -19.53 13.16
CA ARG A 436 -23.81 -18.73 14.14
C ARG A 436 -22.86 -18.22 15.23
N ASP A 437 -22.83 -16.91 15.44
CA ASP A 437 -21.97 -16.22 16.42
C ASP A 437 -20.49 -16.67 16.36
N ARG A 438 -19.91 -16.58 15.15
CA ARG A 438 -18.57 -17.06 14.75
C ARG A 438 -18.32 -18.57 14.90
N THR A 439 -19.28 -19.35 15.44
CA THR A 439 -19.18 -20.81 15.58
C THR A 439 -19.78 -21.51 14.35
N TRP A 440 -19.01 -22.40 13.72
CA TRP A 440 -19.49 -23.24 12.61
C TRP A 440 -20.33 -24.42 13.11
N SER A 441 -21.33 -24.82 12.32
CA SER A 441 -22.07 -26.06 12.55
C SER A 441 -21.14 -27.28 12.46
N PRO A 442 -21.42 -28.38 13.20
CA PRO A 442 -20.48 -29.50 13.34
C PRO A 442 -20.32 -30.35 12.06
N THR A 443 -21.23 -30.22 11.10
CA THR A 443 -21.27 -31.00 9.86
C THR A 443 -21.90 -30.19 8.73
N TRP A 444 -21.46 -30.43 7.49
CA TRP A 444 -22.19 -29.98 6.30
C TRP A 444 -23.53 -30.73 6.17
N GLU A 445 -24.55 -30.03 5.71
CA GLU A 445 -25.90 -30.55 5.48
C GLU A 445 -26.15 -30.67 3.97
N ALA A 446 -26.38 -31.88 3.47
CA ALA A 446 -26.72 -32.08 2.06
C ALA A 446 -28.16 -31.60 1.76
N LEU A 447 -28.32 -30.77 0.73
CA LEU A 447 -29.59 -30.26 0.21
C LEU A 447 -29.92 -30.95 -1.13
N PRO A 448 -30.37 -32.22 -1.13
CA PRO A 448 -30.49 -33.02 -2.34
C PRO A 448 -31.51 -32.47 -3.35
N GLY A 449 -31.26 -32.72 -4.63
CA GLY A 449 -32.07 -32.24 -5.75
C GLY A 449 -31.25 -31.38 -6.69
N GLY A 450 -31.80 -30.25 -7.14
CA GLY A 450 -31.14 -29.30 -8.03
C GLY A 450 -31.01 -29.77 -9.49
N GLY A 451 -30.38 -30.92 -9.71
CA GLY A 451 -29.89 -31.33 -11.04
C GLY A 451 -28.63 -30.56 -11.46
N LEU A 452 -27.88 -30.05 -10.48
CA LEU A 452 -26.66 -29.27 -10.66
C LEU A 452 -25.46 -30.21 -10.94
N GLY A 453 -24.43 -29.70 -11.59
CA GLY A 453 -23.12 -30.33 -11.74
C GLY A 453 -22.07 -29.74 -10.78
N PRO A 454 -20.87 -30.33 -10.68
CA PRO A 454 -19.85 -29.93 -9.70
C PRO A 454 -19.33 -28.48 -9.85
N GLN A 455 -19.37 -27.92 -11.07
CA GLN A 455 -18.92 -26.56 -11.41
C GLN A 455 -20.10 -25.59 -11.66
N SER A 456 -21.28 -25.88 -11.13
CA SER A 456 -22.46 -25.03 -11.33
C SER A 456 -22.26 -23.66 -10.68
N SER A 457 -22.57 -22.57 -11.39
CA SER A 457 -22.70 -21.26 -10.75
C SER A 457 -23.83 -21.30 -9.72
N LEU A 458 -23.56 -20.85 -8.49
CA LEU A 458 -24.53 -20.74 -7.39
C LEU A 458 -24.76 -19.26 -7.04
N ALA A 459 -25.97 -18.93 -6.57
CA ALA A 459 -26.25 -17.66 -5.90
C ALA A 459 -27.32 -17.85 -4.82
N ALA A 460 -27.15 -17.18 -3.69
CA ALA A 460 -28.06 -17.22 -2.55
C ALA A 460 -28.44 -15.79 -2.13
N THR A 461 -29.67 -15.59 -1.66
CA THR A 461 -30.09 -14.31 -1.06
C THR A 461 -31.13 -14.49 0.04
N ARG A 462 -31.28 -13.46 0.88
CA ARG A 462 -32.21 -13.37 2.00
C ARG A 462 -33.62 -13.03 1.49
N ILE A 463 -34.61 -13.79 1.95
CA ILE A 463 -36.05 -13.46 1.80
C ILE A 463 -36.52 -12.70 3.05
N ASN A 464 -36.07 -13.15 4.22
CA ASN A 464 -36.21 -12.52 5.54
C ASN A 464 -35.25 -13.24 6.52
N ASP A 465 -35.38 -13.03 7.83
CA ASP A 465 -34.50 -13.67 8.84
C ASP A 465 -34.61 -15.20 8.92
N ASP A 466 -35.78 -15.77 8.60
CA ASP A 466 -36.10 -17.20 8.71
C ASP A 466 -35.93 -17.97 7.37
N HIS A 467 -35.89 -17.25 6.23
CA HIS A 467 -35.97 -17.80 4.88
C HIS A 467 -34.91 -17.24 3.93
N LEU A 468 -34.27 -18.13 3.16
CA LEU A 468 -33.34 -17.83 2.08
C LEU A 468 -33.87 -18.36 0.74
N LEU A 469 -33.47 -17.74 -0.37
CA LEU A 469 -33.62 -18.27 -1.72
C LEU A 469 -32.26 -18.68 -2.25
N LEU A 470 -32.08 -19.97 -2.55
CA LEU A 470 -30.88 -20.52 -3.18
C LEU A 470 -31.19 -20.87 -4.64
N CYS A 471 -30.27 -20.56 -5.55
CA CYS A 471 -30.35 -20.97 -6.95
C CYS A 471 -28.98 -21.37 -7.53
N GLY A 472 -29.01 -22.08 -8.65
CA GLY A 472 -27.82 -22.40 -9.43
C GLY A 472 -28.12 -22.84 -10.85
N VAL A 473 -27.13 -22.76 -11.74
CA VAL A 473 -27.27 -23.12 -13.16
C VAL A 473 -26.97 -24.61 -13.37
N ARG A 474 -27.93 -25.35 -13.92
CA ARG A 474 -27.80 -26.77 -14.28
C ARG A 474 -26.92 -26.95 -15.52
N PRO A 475 -26.34 -28.15 -15.76
CA PRO A 475 -25.57 -28.43 -16.98
C PRO A 475 -26.36 -28.33 -18.31
N ASP A 476 -27.70 -28.25 -18.26
CA ASP A 476 -28.57 -27.98 -19.42
C ASP A 476 -28.92 -26.48 -19.60
N GLY A 477 -28.36 -25.60 -18.75
CA GLY A 477 -28.57 -24.17 -18.75
C GLY A 477 -29.84 -23.69 -18.05
N GLN A 478 -30.70 -24.57 -17.51
CA GLN A 478 -31.82 -24.14 -16.68
C GLN A 478 -31.33 -23.69 -15.30
N ILE A 479 -31.92 -22.64 -14.73
CA ILE A 479 -31.71 -22.30 -13.32
C ILE A 479 -32.59 -23.24 -12.49
N SER A 480 -31.97 -23.93 -11.53
CA SER A 480 -32.68 -24.65 -10.47
C SER A 480 -32.65 -23.83 -9.20
N ARG A 481 -33.72 -23.83 -8.42
CA ARG A 481 -33.79 -23.07 -7.16
C ARG A 481 -34.59 -23.77 -6.07
N VAL A 482 -34.37 -23.39 -4.82
CA VAL A 482 -35.12 -23.85 -3.65
C VAL A 482 -35.16 -22.79 -2.56
N GLU A 483 -36.25 -22.75 -1.78
CA GLU A 483 -36.31 -21.95 -0.54
C GLU A 483 -35.74 -22.75 0.64
N VAL A 484 -34.87 -22.14 1.43
CA VAL A 484 -34.13 -22.78 2.53
C VAL A 484 -34.43 -22.07 3.84
N GLY A 485 -34.93 -22.82 4.82
CA GLY A 485 -35.17 -22.38 6.19
C GLY A 485 -34.15 -22.97 7.16
N ASP A 486 -34.35 -22.75 8.47
CA ASP A 486 -33.48 -23.35 9.51
C ASP A 486 -33.44 -24.88 9.40
N ALA A 487 -34.58 -25.53 9.12
CA ALA A 487 -34.71 -26.98 8.98
C ALA A 487 -34.39 -27.55 7.58
N GLY A 488 -33.64 -26.83 6.75
CA GLY A 488 -33.23 -27.26 5.41
C GLY A 488 -34.17 -26.75 4.31
N THR A 489 -34.34 -27.54 3.24
CA THR A 489 -35.20 -27.17 2.11
C THR A 489 -36.70 -27.18 2.48
N LEU A 490 -37.39 -26.08 2.20
CA LEU A 490 -38.81 -25.88 2.52
C LEU A 490 -39.75 -26.39 1.41
N ALA A 491 -39.22 -26.60 0.22
CA ALA A 491 -39.92 -27.10 -0.95
C ALA A 491 -38.99 -27.98 -1.80
N ASN A 492 -39.55 -28.65 -2.80
CA ASN A 492 -38.75 -29.27 -3.85
C ASN A 492 -38.04 -28.20 -4.70
N TRP A 493 -36.91 -28.56 -5.30
CA TRP A 493 -36.24 -27.72 -6.29
C TRP A 493 -37.13 -27.48 -7.53
N VAL A 494 -37.14 -26.25 -8.04
CA VAL A 494 -37.98 -25.82 -9.18
C VAL A 494 -37.10 -25.22 -10.29
N SER A 495 -37.34 -25.61 -11.55
CA SER A 495 -36.70 -25.00 -12.72
C SER A 495 -37.30 -23.64 -13.07
N ALA A 496 -36.43 -22.70 -13.46
CA ALA A 496 -36.74 -21.37 -14.00
C ALA A 496 -35.58 -20.92 -14.93
N PRO A 497 -35.67 -19.74 -15.57
CA PRO A 497 -36.64 -19.43 -16.63
C PRO A 497 -36.51 -20.39 -17.85
N PRO A 498 -37.36 -20.31 -18.89
CA PRO A 498 -37.33 -21.23 -20.03
C PRO A 498 -36.15 -21.05 -21.03
N MET A 499 -35.06 -20.40 -20.64
CA MET A 499 -33.92 -20.07 -21.52
C MET A 499 -32.60 -20.52 -20.90
N ALA A 500 -31.63 -20.93 -21.73
CA ALA A 500 -30.33 -21.42 -21.28
C ALA A 500 -29.42 -20.28 -20.80
N MET A 501 -29.14 -20.28 -19.50
CA MET A 501 -28.23 -19.38 -18.79
C MET A 501 -26.86 -20.05 -18.56
N SER A 502 -25.82 -19.26 -18.27
CA SER A 502 -24.49 -19.75 -17.88
C SER A 502 -24.15 -19.49 -16.42
N HIS A 503 -24.52 -18.32 -15.88
CA HIS A 503 -24.23 -17.93 -14.50
C HIS A 503 -25.40 -17.18 -13.85
N VAL A 504 -25.43 -17.20 -12.51
CA VAL A 504 -26.38 -16.47 -11.66
C VAL A 504 -25.68 -15.59 -10.62
N ALA A 505 -26.36 -14.53 -10.19
CA ALA A 505 -26.01 -13.70 -9.04
C ALA A 505 -27.29 -13.26 -8.32
N ALA A 506 -27.20 -12.78 -7.07
CA ALA A 506 -28.37 -12.30 -6.34
C ALA A 506 -28.04 -11.11 -5.41
N THR A 507 -28.95 -10.15 -5.28
CA THR A 507 -28.82 -9.01 -4.37
C THR A 507 -29.42 -9.34 -2.99
N PRO A 508 -28.77 -8.99 -1.87
CA PRO A 508 -29.44 -8.89 -0.59
C PRO A 508 -30.34 -7.65 -0.57
N ASP A 509 -31.44 -7.69 0.17
CA ASP A 509 -32.25 -6.51 0.46
C ASP A 509 -32.76 -6.52 1.92
N ASP A 510 -33.02 -5.33 2.45
CA ASP A 510 -33.39 -5.10 3.85
C ASP A 510 -34.87 -4.73 4.07
N ALA A 511 -35.66 -4.59 3.00
CA ALA A 511 -37.07 -4.19 3.08
C ALA A 511 -38.03 -4.91 2.12
N ALA A 512 -37.55 -5.35 0.94
CA ALA A 512 -38.24 -6.26 0.04
C ALA A 512 -37.43 -7.58 -0.08
N ARG A 513 -37.75 -8.42 -1.08
CA ARG A 513 -37.06 -9.70 -1.27
C ARG A 513 -35.87 -9.52 -2.20
N GLY A 514 -34.75 -10.17 -1.87
CA GLY A 514 -33.55 -10.17 -2.72
C GLY A 514 -33.83 -10.67 -4.14
N ARG A 515 -33.22 -10.00 -5.14
CA ARG A 515 -33.49 -10.23 -6.57
C ARG A 515 -32.43 -11.14 -7.18
N ILE A 516 -32.84 -12.08 -8.05
CA ILE A 516 -31.91 -12.94 -8.81
C ILE A 516 -31.67 -12.35 -10.20
N TYR A 517 -30.41 -12.40 -10.62
CA TYR A 517 -29.86 -12.01 -11.92
C TYR A 517 -29.24 -13.21 -12.63
N ALA A 518 -29.27 -13.24 -13.96
CA ALA A 518 -28.62 -14.28 -14.76
C ALA A 518 -28.11 -13.76 -16.12
N VAL A 519 -27.10 -14.45 -16.65
CA VAL A 519 -26.52 -14.20 -17.98
C VAL A 519 -26.89 -15.34 -18.92
N ALA A 520 -27.42 -14.99 -20.11
CA ALA A 520 -27.84 -15.96 -21.13
C ALA A 520 -26.65 -16.55 -21.89
N ALA A 521 -26.55 -17.89 -21.93
CA ALA A 521 -25.38 -18.58 -22.50
C ALA A 521 -25.27 -18.48 -24.03
N ARG A 522 -26.39 -18.26 -24.74
CA ARG A 522 -26.44 -18.37 -26.22
C ARG A 522 -27.24 -17.27 -26.94
N ASN A 523 -27.72 -16.25 -26.24
CA ASN A 523 -28.47 -15.16 -26.89
C ASN A 523 -27.48 -14.24 -27.65
N PRO A 524 -27.81 -13.71 -28.83
CA PRO A 524 -26.87 -12.90 -29.62
C PRO A 524 -26.61 -11.51 -29.03
N ASP A 525 -27.48 -11.03 -28.13
CA ASP A 525 -27.38 -9.76 -27.41
C ASP A 525 -26.77 -9.89 -26.00
N ARG A 526 -26.69 -11.12 -25.46
CA ARG A 526 -26.13 -11.50 -24.15
C ARG A 526 -26.65 -10.66 -22.97
N SER A 527 -27.90 -10.24 -23.05
CA SER A 527 -28.58 -9.41 -22.05
C SER A 527 -28.53 -9.99 -20.62
N VAL A 528 -28.55 -9.10 -19.63
CA VAL A 528 -28.71 -9.44 -18.21
C VAL A 528 -30.21 -9.55 -17.91
N TRP A 529 -30.61 -10.73 -17.46
CA TRP A 529 -31.99 -11.05 -17.09
C TRP A 529 -32.15 -11.02 -15.57
N ALA A 530 -33.33 -10.61 -15.10
CA ALA A 530 -33.68 -10.67 -13.70
C ALA A 530 -35.18 -10.94 -13.49
N THR A 531 -35.54 -11.22 -12.24
CA THR A 531 -36.94 -11.20 -11.78
C THR A 531 -37.44 -9.74 -11.74
N PRO A 532 -38.53 -9.37 -12.45
CA PRO A 532 -38.96 -7.98 -12.56
C PRO A 532 -39.52 -7.44 -11.24
N ASP A 533 -40.23 -8.28 -10.47
CA ASP A 533 -40.84 -7.91 -9.21
C ASP A 533 -39.84 -8.04 -8.05
N LEU A 534 -39.75 -6.99 -7.23
CA LEU A 534 -38.98 -6.95 -5.98
C LEU A 534 -39.68 -7.70 -4.84
N ALA A 535 -40.95 -8.07 -5.02
CA ALA A 535 -41.75 -8.81 -4.04
C ALA A 535 -42.05 -10.27 -4.42
N SER A 536 -41.82 -10.69 -5.68
CA SER A 536 -42.18 -12.04 -6.16
C SER A 536 -41.14 -12.64 -7.11
N PRO A 537 -40.46 -13.73 -6.72
CA PRO A 537 -39.50 -14.41 -7.58
C PRO A 537 -40.17 -15.33 -8.61
N ASP A 538 -41.31 -15.01 -9.22
CA ASP A 538 -42.06 -15.94 -10.09
C ASP A 538 -41.22 -16.41 -11.33
N PRO A 539 -41.04 -17.73 -11.58
CA PRO A 539 -40.31 -18.25 -12.75
C PRO A 539 -40.79 -17.73 -14.11
N MET A 540 -42.09 -17.42 -14.23
CA MET A 540 -42.74 -17.00 -15.48
C MET A 540 -42.62 -15.50 -15.75
N SER A 541 -42.05 -14.74 -14.80
CA SER A 541 -42.00 -13.27 -14.87
C SER A 541 -40.69 -12.70 -15.45
N TRP A 542 -39.63 -13.50 -15.54
CA TRP A 542 -38.27 -13.04 -15.89
C TRP A 542 -38.20 -12.15 -17.13
N GLY A 543 -37.51 -11.01 -17.00
CA GLY A 543 -37.32 -10.03 -18.07
C GLY A 543 -35.87 -9.55 -18.19
N ALA A 544 -35.51 -9.04 -19.36
CA ALA A 544 -34.24 -8.35 -19.54
C ALA A 544 -34.30 -6.99 -18.83
N VAL A 545 -33.48 -6.81 -17.80
CA VAL A 545 -33.33 -5.52 -17.08
C VAL A 545 -32.27 -4.63 -17.72
N GLY A 546 -31.39 -5.19 -18.56
CA GLY A 546 -30.46 -4.42 -19.39
C GLY A 546 -29.85 -5.26 -20.51
N THR A 547 -29.81 -4.71 -21.72
CA THR A 547 -29.12 -5.34 -22.87
C THR A 547 -27.70 -4.81 -22.94
N LEU A 548 -26.73 -5.63 -22.50
CA LEU A 548 -25.30 -5.36 -22.68
C LEU A 548 -24.68 -6.44 -23.54
N ALA A 549 -24.18 -6.05 -24.72
CA ALA A 549 -23.36 -6.94 -25.54
C ALA A 549 -21.94 -7.03 -24.96
N PHE A 550 -21.48 -8.26 -24.68
CA PHE A 550 -20.12 -8.55 -24.24
C PHE A 550 -19.62 -9.89 -24.82
N GLU A 551 -18.33 -9.98 -25.14
CA GLU A 551 -17.75 -11.20 -25.71
C GLU A 551 -17.27 -12.18 -24.62
N GLY A 552 -17.46 -13.48 -24.87
CA GLY A 552 -17.20 -14.57 -23.93
C GLY A 552 -18.38 -14.89 -23.00
N GLU A 553 -18.30 -16.00 -22.29
CA GLU A 553 -19.13 -16.26 -21.10
C GLU A 553 -18.50 -15.50 -19.94
N ARG A 554 -19.25 -14.59 -19.31
CA ARG A 554 -18.75 -13.68 -18.28
C ARG A 554 -19.61 -13.82 -17.02
N PRO A 555 -19.05 -14.16 -15.85
CA PRO A 555 -19.84 -14.30 -14.63
C PRO A 555 -20.29 -12.92 -14.09
N PRO A 556 -21.56 -12.78 -13.68
CA PRO A 556 -22.02 -11.63 -12.91
C PRO A 556 -21.75 -11.83 -11.42
N ALA A 557 -21.67 -10.72 -10.70
CA ALA A 557 -21.94 -10.63 -9.26
C ALA A 557 -22.97 -9.52 -9.03
N ALA A 558 -23.68 -9.52 -7.92
CA ALA A 558 -24.66 -8.48 -7.61
C ALA A 558 -24.71 -8.19 -6.12
N THR A 559 -24.99 -6.95 -5.74
CA THR A 559 -25.26 -6.56 -4.35
C THR A 559 -26.12 -5.30 -4.30
N ARG A 560 -26.60 -4.95 -3.11
CA ARG A 560 -27.20 -3.63 -2.86
C ARG A 560 -26.12 -2.70 -2.32
N MET A 561 -26.00 -1.50 -2.89
CA MET A 561 -25.10 -0.48 -2.35
C MET A 561 -25.79 0.24 -1.18
N LEU A 562 -25.10 0.34 -0.04
CA LEU A 562 -25.57 1.16 1.08
C LEU A 562 -25.63 2.63 0.66
N GLY A 563 -26.69 3.33 1.05
CA GLY A 563 -27.02 4.67 0.57
C GLY A 563 -27.57 4.74 -0.86
N GLY A 564 -27.63 3.61 -1.58
CA GLY A 564 -27.91 3.56 -3.03
C GLY A 564 -28.92 2.52 -3.50
N GLY A 565 -28.85 2.26 -4.80
CA GLY A 565 -29.65 1.26 -5.52
C GLY A 565 -29.00 -0.11 -5.58
N GLU A 566 -29.59 -0.99 -6.38
CA GLU A 566 -28.97 -2.27 -6.75
C GLU A 566 -27.80 -2.06 -7.72
N VAL A 567 -26.77 -2.89 -7.56
CA VAL A 567 -25.56 -2.88 -8.39
C VAL A 567 -25.28 -4.30 -8.88
N VAL A 568 -25.10 -4.42 -10.19
CA VAL A 568 -24.70 -5.66 -10.87
C VAL A 568 -23.33 -5.42 -11.47
N ILE A 569 -22.37 -6.30 -11.21
CA ILE A 569 -21.03 -6.23 -11.79
C ILE A 569 -20.89 -7.40 -12.75
N VAL A 570 -20.50 -7.14 -13.99
CA VAL A 570 -20.30 -8.18 -15.01
C VAL A 570 -18.81 -8.36 -15.26
N GLY A 571 -18.35 -9.62 -15.21
CA GLY A 571 -16.99 -10.06 -15.48
C GLY A 571 -16.52 -9.92 -16.93
N THR A 572 -16.73 -8.74 -17.51
CA THR A 572 -16.04 -8.27 -18.72
C THR A 572 -14.55 -8.00 -18.44
N ASP A 573 -13.78 -7.68 -19.47
CA ASP A 573 -12.44 -7.10 -19.32
C ASP A 573 -12.36 -5.85 -20.22
N PRO A 574 -12.24 -4.62 -19.67
CA PRO A 574 -12.32 -4.30 -18.24
C PRO A 574 -13.64 -4.76 -17.61
N VAL A 575 -13.62 -5.06 -16.31
CA VAL A 575 -14.81 -5.38 -15.50
C VAL A 575 -15.76 -4.18 -15.50
N ARG A 576 -17.06 -4.42 -15.65
CA ARG A 576 -18.08 -3.37 -15.71
C ARG A 576 -19.00 -3.44 -14.50
N LEU A 577 -18.97 -2.39 -13.68
CA LEU A 577 -19.97 -2.12 -12.67
C LEU A 577 -21.16 -1.42 -13.34
N LEU A 578 -22.35 -1.95 -13.10
CA LEU A 578 -23.63 -1.45 -13.58
C LEU A 578 -24.45 -1.04 -12.35
N SER A 579 -24.66 0.26 -12.14
CA SER A 579 -25.48 0.77 -11.04
C SER A 579 -26.84 1.20 -11.57
N TRP A 580 -27.93 0.62 -11.03
CA TRP A 580 -29.29 0.97 -11.44
C TRP A 580 -29.77 2.22 -10.70
N THR A 581 -30.04 3.28 -11.46
CA THR A 581 -30.48 4.59 -10.92
C THR A 581 -31.97 4.70 -10.66
N GLY A 582 -32.75 3.65 -10.96
CA GLY A 582 -34.21 3.68 -11.04
C GLY A 582 -34.75 3.93 -12.44
N THR A 583 -33.94 4.50 -13.35
CA THR A 583 -34.34 4.78 -14.75
C THR A 583 -33.31 4.35 -15.80
N ASP A 584 -32.02 4.29 -15.45
CA ASP A 584 -30.93 3.94 -16.38
C ASP A 584 -29.75 3.27 -15.63
N TRP A 585 -28.86 2.60 -16.38
CA TRP A 585 -27.66 1.94 -15.86
C TRP A 585 -26.41 2.82 -16.05
N ILE A 586 -25.79 3.24 -14.95
CA ILE A 586 -24.46 3.85 -15.00
C ILE A 586 -23.41 2.73 -15.16
N VAL A 587 -22.54 2.85 -16.17
CA VAL A 587 -21.43 1.92 -16.43
C VAL A 587 -20.11 2.53 -15.94
N ASP A 588 -19.55 2.00 -14.85
CA ASP A 588 -18.21 2.34 -14.35
C ASP A 588 -17.24 1.18 -14.65
N GLU A 589 -16.13 1.43 -15.37
CA GLU A 589 -15.18 0.38 -15.82
C GLU A 589 -13.95 0.23 -14.92
N PHE A 590 -13.48 -1.01 -14.73
CA PHE A 590 -12.27 -1.36 -13.98
C PHE A 590 -11.38 -2.35 -14.72
N GLY A 591 -10.13 -1.97 -14.96
CA GLY A 591 -9.13 -2.85 -15.56
C GLY A 591 -8.31 -2.19 -16.67
N PRO A 592 -7.64 -2.99 -17.52
CA PRO A 592 -7.71 -4.46 -17.59
C PRO A 592 -7.32 -5.16 -16.29
N THR A 593 -7.99 -6.28 -15.98
CA THR A 593 -7.73 -7.08 -14.76
C THR A 593 -7.00 -8.38 -15.09
N PRO A 594 -5.91 -8.74 -14.39
CA PRO A 594 -5.13 -9.96 -14.67
C PRO A 594 -5.82 -11.21 -14.11
N ARG A 595 -7.06 -11.47 -14.50
CA ARG A 595 -7.88 -12.60 -14.03
C ARG A 595 -8.31 -13.48 -15.20
N ASP A 596 -8.69 -14.71 -14.89
CA ASP A 596 -9.35 -15.55 -15.89
C ASP A 596 -10.73 -14.94 -16.25
N PRO A 597 -11.08 -14.78 -17.55
CA PRO A 597 -12.38 -14.30 -17.97
C PRO A 597 -13.59 -15.06 -17.38
N ALA A 598 -13.45 -16.38 -17.18
CA ALA A 598 -14.46 -17.27 -16.59
C ALA A 598 -14.40 -17.30 -15.05
N GLY A 599 -13.33 -16.77 -14.44
CA GLY A 599 -13.18 -16.69 -12.99
C GLY A 599 -14.28 -15.87 -12.32
N GLY A 600 -14.85 -16.43 -11.26
CA GLY A 600 -16.01 -15.88 -10.57
C GLY A 600 -15.75 -14.50 -9.97
N LEU A 601 -16.83 -13.73 -9.80
CA LEU A 601 -16.83 -12.46 -9.10
C LEU A 601 -17.71 -12.57 -7.84
N ALA A 602 -17.34 -11.83 -6.81
CA ALA A 602 -18.22 -11.48 -5.70
C ALA A 602 -18.20 -9.96 -5.49
N VAL A 603 -19.27 -9.41 -4.92
CA VAL A 603 -19.36 -7.98 -4.59
C VAL A 603 -20.19 -7.77 -3.33
N MET A 604 -19.75 -6.85 -2.49
CA MET A 604 -20.43 -6.48 -1.26
C MET A 604 -20.34 -4.98 -1.00
N SER A 605 -21.34 -4.42 -0.32
CA SER A 605 -21.30 -3.09 0.28
C SER A 605 -21.17 -3.24 1.80
N ARG A 606 -20.25 -2.47 2.41
CA ARG A 606 -20.01 -2.43 3.87
C ARG A 606 -20.12 -1.03 4.46
N VAL A 607 -20.04 -0.02 3.62
CA VAL A 607 -20.05 1.41 3.97
C VAL A 607 -20.88 2.15 2.90
N ASP A 608 -21.54 3.22 3.32
CA ASP A 608 -22.36 4.08 2.47
C ASP A 608 -21.58 4.60 1.25
N GLU A 609 -22.19 4.50 0.06
CA GLU A 609 -21.60 4.80 -1.25
C GLU A 609 -20.32 4.02 -1.60
N SER A 610 -20.07 2.85 -0.99
CA SER A 610 -18.90 2.03 -1.30
C SER A 610 -19.21 0.56 -1.59
N LEU A 611 -18.30 -0.07 -2.35
CA LEU A 611 -18.34 -1.47 -2.73
C LEU A 611 -16.92 -2.06 -2.68
N ASP A 612 -16.80 -3.33 -2.28
CA ASP A 612 -15.61 -4.15 -2.49
C ASP A 612 -15.94 -5.25 -3.49
N VAL A 613 -15.12 -5.39 -4.53
CA VAL A 613 -15.28 -6.41 -5.59
C VAL A 613 -14.16 -7.43 -5.45
N LEU A 614 -14.52 -8.71 -5.35
CA LEU A 614 -13.56 -9.81 -5.19
C LEU A 614 -13.51 -10.66 -6.46
N TYR A 615 -12.30 -11.08 -6.84
CA TYR A 615 -12.04 -12.00 -7.93
C TYR A 615 -10.79 -12.86 -7.68
N ILE A 616 -10.63 -13.94 -8.45
CA ILE A 616 -9.41 -14.76 -8.47
C ILE A 616 -8.55 -14.33 -9.66
N ASP A 617 -7.29 -13.99 -9.44
CA ASP A 617 -6.36 -13.60 -10.52
C ASP A 617 -5.77 -14.81 -11.27
N SER A 618 -5.00 -14.55 -12.33
CA SER A 618 -4.36 -15.59 -13.15
C SER A 618 -3.24 -16.36 -12.44
N ALA A 619 -2.81 -15.91 -11.25
CA ALA A 619 -1.88 -16.61 -10.37
C ALA A 619 -2.61 -17.38 -9.25
N GLY A 620 -3.94 -17.38 -9.21
CA GLY A 620 -4.74 -18.08 -8.21
C GLY A 620 -4.92 -17.31 -6.89
N ALA A 621 -4.48 -16.05 -6.81
CA ALA A 621 -4.65 -15.24 -5.60
C ALA A 621 -6.01 -14.54 -5.58
N VAL A 622 -6.61 -14.43 -4.38
CA VAL A 622 -7.84 -13.65 -4.16
C VAL A 622 -7.49 -12.17 -4.15
N GLN A 623 -8.09 -11.39 -5.03
CA GLN A 623 -7.92 -9.94 -5.12
C GLN A 623 -9.17 -9.23 -4.62
N VAL A 624 -8.99 -8.12 -3.89
CA VAL A 624 -10.06 -7.16 -3.55
C VAL A 624 -9.81 -5.87 -4.31
N SER A 625 -10.83 -5.35 -4.98
CA SER A 625 -10.83 -4.09 -5.73
C SER A 625 -11.94 -3.17 -5.23
N PRO A 626 -11.62 -2.16 -4.40
CA PRO A 626 -12.61 -1.24 -3.84
C PRO A 626 -13.11 -0.20 -4.86
N TRP A 627 -14.34 0.26 -4.66
CA TRP A 627 -15.00 1.33 -5.41
C TRP A 627 -15.73 2.27 -4.46
N SER A 628 -15.61 3.58 -4.67
CA SER A 628 -16.51 4.59 -4.09
C SER A 628 -16.39 5.93 -4.81
N ARG A 629 -17.51 6.64 -4.93
CA ARG A 629 -17.56 8.03 -5.44
C ARG A 629 -17.17 9.07 -4.38
N ARG A 630 -17.16 8.69 -3.10
CA ARG A 630 -16.62 9.51 -2.01
C ARG A 630 -15.12 9.76 -2.23
N LYS A 631 -14.69 11.02 -2.07
CA LYS A 631 -13.27 11.40 -2.18
C LYS A 631 -12.46 10.91 -1.00
N ASP A 632 -13.04 11.05 0.19
CA ASP A 632 -12.54 10.65 1.51
C ASP A 632 -12.58 9.13 1.76
N PHE A 633 -13.14 8.33 0.84
CA PHE A 633 -13.16 6.88 0.99
C PHE A 633 -11.75 6.28 0.83
N ALA A 634 -11.21 5.81 1.96
CA ALA A 634 -10.06 4.93 2.04
C ALA A 634 -10.51 3.44 2.01
N PRO A 635 -9.96 2.61 1.09
CA PRO A 635 -10.08 1.16 1.11
C PRO A 635 -9.87 0.46 2.46
N ALA A 636 -10.41 -0.75 2.62
CA ALA A 636 -10.23 -1.62 3.80
C ALA A 636 -8.80 -1.74 4.33
N TRP A 637 -7.83 -2.00 3.46
CA TRP A 637 -6.39 -2.09 3.82
C TRP A 637 -5.79 -0.76 4.31
N THR A 638 -6.48 0.35 4.01
CA THR A 638 -6.16 1.73 4.39
C THR A 638 -7.22 2.36 5.31
N GLN A 639 -8.14 1.59 5.93
CA GLN A 639 -9.22 2.15 6.78
C GLN A 639 -8.72 2.64 8.16
N TYR A 640 -7.41 2.80 8.33
CA TYR A 640 -6.73 3.47 9.44
C TYR A 640 -5.92 4.71 9.00
N ASP A 641 -5.88 5.01 7.70
CA ASP A 641 -4.91 5.91 7.06
C ASP A 641 -5.43 7.36 6.89
N SER A 642 -6.55 7.69 7.53
CA SER A 642 -7.15 9.03 7.55
C SER A 642 -7.37 9.47 8.99
N GLU A 643 -7.24 10.77 9.26
CA GLU A 643 -7.38 11.34 10.60
C GLU A 643 -8.71 10.94 11.25
N ALA A 644 -8.66 10.04 12.23
CA ALA A 644 -9.84 9.41 12.79
C ALA A 644 -10.09 9.89 14.21
N THR A 645 -11.31 10.28 14.54
CA THR A 645 -11.70 10.43 15.94
C THR A 645 -11.94 9.03 16.51
N VAL A 646 -11.08 8.62 17.44
CA VAL A 646 -11.12 7.32 18.10
C VAL A 646 -11.40 7.51 19.58
N VAL A 647 -11.97 6.47 20.16
CA VAL A 647 -12.15 6.30 21.60
C VAL A 647 -11.44 5.00 21.97
N LEU A 648 -10.61 5.03 23.00
CA LEU A 648 -9.82 3.87 23.43
C LEU A 648 -10.48 3.26 24.67
N GLN A 649 -10.92 2.01 24.59
CA GLN A 649 -11.53 1.29 25.70
C GLN A 649 -10.53 0.31 26.31
N ALA A 650 -10.27 0.42 27.61
CA ALA A 650 -9.41 -0.48 28.39
C ALA A 650 -10.10 -1.83 28.66
N GLY A 651 -9.32 -2.84 29.06
CA GLY A 651 -9.79 -4.22 29.25
C GLY A 651 -10.97 -4.43 30.23
N THR A 652 -11.24 -3.50 31.15
CA THR A 652 -12.40 -3.53 32.07
C THR A 652 -13.66 -2.83 31.53
N GLY A 653 -13.58 -2.16 30.38
CA GLY A 653 -14.68 -1.43 29.76
C GLY A 653 -14.66 0.09 29.96
N HIS A 654 -13.79 0.61 30.85
CA HIS A 654 -13.56 2.06 30.99
C HIS A 654 -12.84 2.66 29.77
N PHE A 655 -13.05 3.95 29.51
CA PHE A 655 -12.45 4.68 28.40
C PHE A 655 -11.22 5.49 28.84
N VAL A 656 -10.24 5.61 27.93
CA VAL A 656 -9.13 6.57 28.07
C VAL A 656 -9.65 7.97 27.86
N ARG A 657 -9.26 8.90 28.74
CA ARG A 657 -9.65 10.31 28.67
C ARG A 657 -8.51 11.26 28.98
N ALA A 658 -8.53 12.42 28.34
CA ALA A 658 -7.69 13.55 28.71
C ALA A 658 -8.37 14.37 29.81
N ALA A 659 -7.72 14.54 30.98
CA ALA A 659 -8.30 15.35 32.05
C ALA A 659 -8.55 16.78 31.55
N SER A 660 -9.76 17.31 31.77
CA SER A 660 -10.21 18.62 31.26
C SER A 660 -10.20 18.78 29.73
N GLY A 661 -10.10 17.68 28.97
CA GLY A 661 -9.98 17.69 27.51
C GLY A 661 -8.57 17.94 26.98
N GLY A 662 -7.55 17.97 27.84
CA GLY A 662 -6.13 18.20 27.53
C GLY A 662 -5.50 19.24 28.45
N GLY A 663 -4.18 19.44 28.34
CA GLY A 663 -3.40 20.29 29.23
C GLY A 663 -3.10 19.67 30.60
N GLY A 664 -2.99 18.35 30.67
CA GLY A 664 -2.71 17.61 31.91
C GLY A 664 -2.59 16.09 31.72
N GLY A 665 -2.68 15.33 32.81
CA GLY A 665 -2.55 13.86 32.80
C GLY A 665 -3.68 13.10 32.10
N MET A 666 -3.36 11.90 31.59
CA MET A 666 -4.33 10.97 31.01
C MET A 666 -4.86 9.95 32.04
N GLY A 667 -6.15 9.66 31.96
CA GLY A 667 -6.82 8.61 32.74
C GLY A 667 -7.33 7.47 31.85
N ALA A 668 -7.59 6.30 32.44
CA ALA A 668 -8.27 5.16 31.84
C ALA A 668 -9.54 4.81 32.64
N ASP A 669 -10.24 5.86 33.09
CA ASP A 669 -11.30 5.85 34.10
C ASP A 669 -12.62 6.46 33.61
N GLY A 670 -12.75 6.80 32.32
CA GLY A 670 -14.00 7.29 31.75
C GLY A 670 -15.10 6.20 31.77
N GLU A 671 -16.31 6.55 32.23
CA GLU A 671 -17.46 5.63 32.26
C GLU A 671 -18.37 5.75 31.02
N VAL A 672 -18.28 6.87 30.30
CA VAL A 672 -19.11 7.20 29.13
C VAL A 672 -18.29 7.96 28.08
N ILE A 673 -18.70 7.90 26.81
CA ILE A 673 -17.96 8.51 25.69
C ILE A 673 -18.33 10.01 25.55
N GLY A 674 -17.63 10.87 26.30
CA GLY A 674 -17.74 12.32 26.25
C GLY A 674 -16.76 12.98 25.27
N GLU A 675 -16.57 14.29 25.41
CA GLU A 675 -15.61 15.08 24.61
C GLU A 675 -14.14 14.80 25.01
N TRP A 676 -13.91 14.30 26.23
CA TRP A 676 -12.58 14.08 26.79
C TRP A 676 -12.02 12.69 26.47
N GLU A 677 -12.91 11.76 26.16
CA GLU A 677 -12.64 10.37 25.73
C GLU A 677 -12.41 10.27 24.21
N ARG A 678 -12.66 11.35 23.47
CA ARG A 678 -12.43 11.47 22.02
C ARG A 678 -11.02 11.98 21.75
N LEU A 679 -10.22 11.14 21.08
CA LEU A 679 -8.87 11.48 20.62
C LEU A 679 -8.84 11.43 19.09
N ARG A 680 -8.35 12.48 18.44
CA ARG A 680 -8.06 12.47 17.01
C ARG A 680 -6.74 11.74 16.80
N MET A 681 -6.80 10.49 16.35
CA MET A 681 -5.64 9.72 15.93
C MET A 681 -5.19 10.21 14.55
N LEU A 682 -3.94 10.62 14.46
CA LEU A 682 -3.28 10.94 13.19
C LEU A 682 -2.28 9.81 12.93
N GLU A 683 -2.36 9.14 11.77
CA GLU A 683 -1.27 8.28 11.34
C GLU A 683 -0.08 9.18 10.98
N CYS A 684 1.07 8.96 11.61
CA CYS A 684 2.31 9.60 11.16
C CYS A 684 2.95 8.81 10.03
N GLN A 685 3.10 7.50 10.21
CA GLN A 685 3.63 6.61 9.18
C GLN A 685 3.45 5.13 9.55
N THR A 686 3.04 4.30 8.60
CA THR A 686 3.28 2.86 8.64
C THR A 686 4.80 2.60 8.49
N VAL A 687 5.47 2.37 9.63
CA VAL A 687 6.88 1.74 9.78
C VAL A 687 7.40 -1.26 9.85
N ILE A 688 7.82 -2.09 8.82
CA ILE A 688 8.15 -3.53 8.83
C ILE A 688 9.54 -3.74 9.44
N ILE A 689 9.56 -3.70 10.76
CA ILE A 689 10.70 -4.18 11.54
C ILE A 689 10.80 -5.71 11.37
N ASN A 690 12.03 -6.22 11.34
CA ASN A 690 12.42 -7.64 11.41
C ASN A 690 11.46 -8.69 10.78
N ALA A 691 11.83 -9.21 9.61
CA ALA A 691 11.24 -10.41 9.00
C ALA A 691 9.73 -10.34 8.63
N GLY A 692 9.14 -9.14 8.58
CA GLY A 692 7.79 -8.92 8.06
C GLY A 692 6.78 -8.30 9.05
N GLU A 693 7.15 -8.05 10.30
CA GLU A 693 6.24 -7.46 11.30
C GLU A 693 5.95 -5.97 10.99
N THR A 694 4.85 -5.70 10.29
CA THR A 694 4.37 -4.32 10.08
C THR A 694 3.76 -3.79 11.38
N ARG A 695 4.34 -2.74 11.97
CA ARG A 695 3.67 -1.92 13.01
C ARG A 695 2.95 -0.72 12.38
N ARG A 696 2.44 0.24 13.17
CA ARG A 696 2.01 1.57 12.66
C ARG A 696 2.35 2.67 13.64
N LEU A 697 2.95 3.78 13.20
CA LEU A 697 3.20 4.96 14.05
C LEU A 697 2.01 5.92 14.00
N VAL A 698 1.51 6.27 15.17
CA VAL A 698 0.38 7.17 15.39
C VAL A 698 0.72 8.22 16.45
N VAL A 699 0.11 9.38 16.34
CA VAL A 699 0.05 10.39 17.40
C VAL A 699 -1.43 10.60 17.76
N PHE A 700 -1.71 10.86 19.04
CA PHE A 700 -3.06 11.16 19.50
C PHE A 700 -3.18 12.64 19.88
N GLN A 701 -4.13 13.34 19.29
CA GLN A 701 -4.48 14.71 19.63
C GLN A 701 -5.80 14.75 20.40
N THR A 702 -5.80 15.40 21.56
CA THR A 702 -7.00 15.62 22.39
C THR A 702 -7.94 16.63 21.76
N HIS A 703 -9.21 16.66 22.21
CA HIS A 703 -10.20 17.64 21.73
C HIS A 703 -9.75 19.10 21.86
N SER A 704 -8.95 19.45 22.89
CA SER A 704 -8.38 20.80 23.06
C SER A 704 -7.16 21.11 22.17
N GLY A 705 -6.74 20.17 21.31
CA GLY A 705 -5.61 20.33 20.39
C GLY A 705 -4.24 19.90 20.93
N HIS A 706 -4.13 19.55 22.23
CA HIS A 706 -2.88 19.06 22.82
C HIS A 706 -2.61 17.60 22.41
N TYR A 707 -1.35 17.28 22.14
CA TYR A 707 -0.89 15.93 21.82
C TYR A 707 -0.60 15.12 23.09
N VAL A 708 -0.96 13.84 23.05
CA VAL A 708 -0.70 12.86 24.12
C VAL A 708 0.75 12.38 24.02
N GLY A 709 1.49 12.38 25.14
CA GLY A 709 2.90 12.00 25.23
C GLY A 709 3.21 11.08 26.40
N ALA A 710 4.11 10.10 26.20
CA ALA A 710 4.70 9.30 27.27
C ALA A 710 5.94 10.03 27.81
N VAL A 711 5.91 10.43 29.09
CA VAL A 711 6.98 11.24 29.70
C VAL A 711 8.32 10.49 29.65
N GLY A 712 9.32 11.08 28.98
CA GLY A 712 10.63 10.47 28.77
C GLY A 712 10.76 9.59 27.53
N GLY A 713 9.68 9.38 26.77
CA GLY A 713 9.61 8.42 25.66
C GLY A 713 9.18 7.01 26.08
N GLY A 714 8.94 6.79 27.38
CA GLY A 714 8.58 5.53 28.01
C GLY A 714 9.05 5.48 29.47
N GLY A 715 8.59 4.49 30.24
CA GLY A 715 9.01 4.24 31.62
C GLY A 715 8.32 5.11 32.68
N SER A 716 7.21 5.78 32.36
CA SER A 716 6.54 6.70 33.29
C SER A 716 5.02 6.81 33.07
N HIS A 717 4.45 8.01 33.18
CA HIS A 717 3.02 8.31 33.03
C HIS A 717 2.72 8.93 31.67
N VAL A 718 1.46 8.86 31.24
CA VAL A 718 0.98 9.48 29.99
C VAL A 718 0.30 10.81 30.30
N ILE A 719 0.68 11.86 29.57
CA ILE A 719 0.14 13.22 29.70
C ILE A 719 -0.36 13.72 28.34
N ALA A 720 -1.09 14.83 28.31
CA ALA A 720 -1.52 15.51 27.10
C ALA A 720 -1.30 17.03 27.20
N GLU A 721 -0.04 17.42 27.40
CA GLU A 721 0.38 18.82 27.58
C GLU A 721 1.12 19.38 26.36
N ALA A 722 1.54 18.53 25.41
CA ALA A 722 2.35 18.94 24.28
C ALA A 722 1.50 19.70 23.23
N ILE A 723 2.00 20.83 22.73
CA ILE A 723 1.32 21.64 21.70
C ILE A 723 1.74 21.28 20.26
N GLN A 724 2.69 20.35 20.11
CA GLN A 724 3.18 19.77 18.85
C GLN A 724 3.55 18.31 19.10
N ALA A 725 3.45 17.45 18.09
CA ALA A 725 3.91 16.07 18.20
C ALA A 725 5.44 15.99 18.01
N GLY A 726 6.12 15.32 18.93
CA GLY A 726 7.51 14.90 18.83
C GLY A 726 7.67 13.40 19.09
N PRO A 727 8.90 12.93 19.39
CA PRO A 727 9.16 11.51 19.63
C PRO A 727 8.37 10.93 20.81
N TRP A 728 8.14 11.70 21.88
CA TRP A 728 7.43 11.25 23.08
C TRP A 728 5.92 11.13 22.86
N GLU A 729 5.38 11.87 21.88
CA GLU A 729 3.99 11.87 21.45
C GLU A 729 3.70 10.84 20.36
N THR A 730 4.74 10.15 19.87
CA THR A 730 4.66 9.13 18.83
C THR A 730 4.64 7.72 19.44
N PHE A 731 3.64 6.93 19.06
CA PHE A 731 3.44 5.56 19.56
C PHE A 731 3.36 4.58 18.40
N TYR A 732 3.74 3.32 18.63
CA TYR A 732 3.44 2.24 17.69
C TYR A 732 2.24 1.41 18.15
N LEU A 733 1.40 1.00 17.20
CA LEU A 733 0.35 0.01 17.43
C LEU A 733 0.85 -1.39 17.12
N LYS A 734 0.58 -2.35 18.02
CA LYS A 734 0.75 -3.81 17.81
C LYS A 734 -0.52 -4.56 18.20
N PRO A 735 -0.82 -5.72 17.59
CA PRO A 735 -1.76 -6.69 18.17
C PRO A 735 -1.26 -7.16 19.54
N LEU A 736 -2.17 -7.42 20.48
CA LEU A 736 -1.81 -8.06 21.76
C LEU A 736 -1.23 -9.47 21.50
N PRO A 737 -0.12 -9.92 22.15
CA PRO A 737 0.42 -11.25 21.93
C PRO A 737 -0.61 -12.36 22.20
N GLY A 738 -0.87 -13.21 21.20
CA GLY A 738 -1.92 -14.24 21.24
C GLY A 738 -3.26 -13.82 20.63
N SER A 739 -3.44 -12.55 20.24
CA SER A 739 -4.49 -12.10 19.31
C SER A 739 -4.00 -12.17 17.86
N ALA A 740 -4.92 -12.20 16.89
CA ALA A 740 -4.58 -12.28 15.47
C ALA A 740 -4.17 -10.89 14.91
N PRO A 741 -3.19 -10.81 13.99
CA PRO A 741 -2.75 -9.53 13.45
C PRO A 741 -3.87 -8.72 12.79
N GLY A 742 -4.07 -7.49 13.27
CA GLY A 742 -5.15 -6.61 12.81
C GLY A 742 -6.53 -6.90 13.41
N VAL A 743 -6.63 -7.75 14.44
CA VAL A 743 -7.90 -8.24 15.00
C VAL A 743 -7.96 -8.16 16.52
N GLY A 744 -8.90 -7.36 17.04
CA GLY A 744 -9.18 -7.29 18.47
C GLY A 744 -8.26 -6.29 19.20
N PRO A 745 -7.93 -6.55 20.48
CA PRO A 745 -7.25 -5.56 21.30
C PRO A 745 -5.81 -5.32 20.81
N VAL A 746 -5.46 -4.04 20.69
CA VAL A 746 -4.11 -3.60 20.39
C VAL A 746 -3.41 -3.13 21.65
N THR A 747 -2.09 -3.11 21.57
CA THR A 747 -1.18 -2.53 22.55
C THR A 747 -0.59 -1.27 21.94
N ILE A 748 -0.46 -0.21 22.75
CA ILE A 748 0.09 1.08 22.33
C ILE A 748 1.50 1.14 22.93
N GLY A 749 2.52 0.88 22.11
CA GLY A 749 3.92 0.89 22.50
C GLY A 749 4.55 2.28 22.35
N CYS A 750 5.50 2.59 23.22
CA CYS A 750 6.21 3.86 23.22
C CYS A 750 7.41 3.82 22.26
N ILE A 751 7.92 5.00 21.87
CA ILE A 751 8.99 5.10 20.88
C ILE A 751 10.32 4.45 21.31
N ASP A 752 10.49 4.17 22.60
CA ASP A 752 11.68 3.50 23.15
C ASP A 752 11.72 1.98 22.93
N GLU A 753 10.65 1.40 22.36
CA GLU A 753 10.41 -0.05 22.20
C GLU A 753 10.37 -0.89 23.49
N ALA A 754 10.67 -0.29 24.63
CA ALA A 754 10.81 -0.96 25.92
C ALA A 754 9.53 -0.89 26.76
N HIS A 755 8.61 0.05 26.49
CA HIS A 755 7.41 0.23 27.31
C HIS A 755 6.10 0.34 26.50
N TYR A 756 5.01 -0.11 27.12
CA TYR A 756 3.64 -0.06 26.61
C TYR A 756 2.74 0.77 27.53
N TRP A 757 1.73 1.40 26.95
CA TRP A 757 0.63 2.00 27.70
C TRP A 757 -0.08 0.95 28.54
N SER A 758 -0.41 1.29 29.78
CA SER A 758 -1.06 0.42 30.76
C SER A 758 -2.20 1.18 31.44
N ALA A 759 -3.43 0.70 31.25
CA ALA A 759 -4.57 1.13 32.04
C ALA A 759 -4.42 0.48 33.43
N VAL A 760 -3.94 1.23 34.42
CA VAL A 760 -3.55 0.66 35.72
C VAL A 760 -4.74 -0.02 36.39
N GLY A 761 -4.60 -1.29 36.79
CA GLY A 761 -5.71 -2.10 37.31
C GLY A 761 -6.64 -2.71 36.26
N GLY A 762 -6.40 -2.45 34.96
CA GLY A 762 -7.25 -2.79 33.83
C GLY A 762 -8.21 -1.66 33.42
N GLY A 763 -8.17 -0.53 34.13
CA GLY A 763 -9.08 0.62 33.99
C GLY A 763 -9.57 1.13 35.35
N GLY A 764 -10.21 2.30 35.38
CA GLY A 764 -10.67 2.96 36.61
C GLY A 764 -9.58 3.75 37.36
N ALA A 765 -8.42 3.99 36.74
CA ALA A 765 -7.29 4.72 37.32
C ALA A 765 -6.50 5.51 36.26
N ALA A 766 -5.32 6.03 36.62
CA ALA A 766 -4.43 6.74 35.71
C ALA A 766 -3.89 5.86 34.57
N LEU A 767 -3.52 6.49 33.45
CA LEU A 767 -2.86 5.84 32.32
C LEU A 767 -1.33 5.94 32.47
N ALA A 768 -0.66 4.80 32.54
CA ALA A 768 0.79 4.70 32.61
C ALA A 768 1.39 4.23 31.27
N ALA A 769 2.71 4.34 31.13
CA ALA A 769 3.52 3.93 29.99
C ALA A 769 4.83 3.30 30.48
N ASP A 770 4.73 2.36 31.43
CA ASP A 770 5.83 1.85 32.26
C ASP A 770 5.96 0.31 32.25
N LYS A 771 5.23 -0.41 31.39
CA LYS A 771 5.21 -1.88 31.37
C LYS A 771 5.98 -2.45 30.19
N SER A 772 6.88 -3.40 30.44
CA SER A 772 7.73 -4.00 29.41
C SER A 772 7.06 -5.14 28.62
N ASP A 773 6.14 -5.85 29.24
CA ASP A 773 5.37 -6.94 28.62
C ASP A 773 3.89 -6.52 28.54
N PRO A 774 3.26 -6.51 27.36
CA PRO A 774 1.84 -6.24 27.27
C PRO A 774 0.99 -7.44 27.67
N LYS A 775 0.09 -7.24 28.63
CA LYS A 775 -0.83 -8.22 29.24
C LYS A 775 -2.25 -7.61 29.27
N GLU A 776 -3.14 -8.09 30.14
CA GLU A 776 -4.54 -7.67 30.19
C GLU A 776 -4.78 -6.18 30.55
N TRP A 777 -3.77 -5.45 31.04
CA TRP A 777 -3.88 -4.03 31.39
C TRP A 777 -3.36 -3.10 30.28
N GLU A 778 -2.55 -3.64 29.36
CA GLU A 778 -1.97 -2.93 28.20
C GLU A 778 -2.85 -3.12 26.95
N LYS A 779 -4.10 -3.50 27.18
CA LYS A 779 -5.11 -4.00 26.24
C LYS A 779 -6.14 -2.92 25.94
N PHE A 780 -6.11 -2.39 24.71
CA PHE A 780 -7.01 -1.34 24.27
C PHE A 780 -7.83 -1.76 23.05
N ILE A 781 -9.13 -1.48 23.07
CA ILE A 781 -10.05 -1.62 21.93
C ILE A 781 -10.26 -0.23 21.34
N PHE A 782 -10.07 -0.10 20.03
CA PHE A 782 -10.27 1.16 19.32
C PHE A 782 -11.70 1.21 18.78
N LEU A 783 -12.44 2.25 19.14
CA LEU A 783 -13.77 2.54 18.62
C LEU A 783 -13.69 3.83 17.80
N VAL A 784 -13.83 3.72 16.47
CA VAL A 784 -13.92 4.90 15.60
C VAL A 784 -15.30 5.54 15.79
N VAL A 785 -15.34 6.86 16.02
CA VAL A 785 -16.58 7.62 16.13
C VAL A 785 -16.64 8.70 15.03
N PRO A 786 -17.84 8.95 14.46
CA PRO A 786 -18.05 10.04 13.51
C PRO A 786 -18.06 11.42 14.17
#